data_AF-A0A9W9P970-F1
#
_entry.id   AF-A0A9W9P970-F1
#
_cell.length_a   1.000
_cell.length_b   1.000
_cell.length_c   1.000
_cell.angle_alpha   90.00
_cell.angle_beta   90.00
_cell.angle_gamma   90.00
#
_symmetry.space_group_name_H-M   'P 1'
#
loop_
_entity.id
_entity.type
_entity.pdbx_description
1 polymer ?
#
loop_
_entity_poly.entity_id
_entity_poly.type
_entity_poly.pdbx_seq_one_letter_code
_entity_poly.pdbx_strand_id
1 'polypeptide(L)'
;MDLHEGLQARDQSGTSEFLNLIANPFSSQFATSAVWASLGTSLGLTLALAIVFSLVRPRHSLVYAPKVKHADKKHSPPPVGKGFFSWIRPVIYTREPQLVETVGLDATIFLRFTKMCRNIFIFLSLIGCVVMIPVNLTESKGNSDSKGITFFSNMTPLYVQNPTAIWSQVACAWAFDIIIVWFLWRNYKAVRDLRRQYFQSSEYQCSMHARTLMITDIPRADRSDEGILRLTDQVNPTASLPRAAIARNARALPRLIREHEEAVRQLESILAKYLKRPDHLPAQRPMIRPPKSQRSKHPNGKVDAIDFLTVRIRVLEEEIKHGRAVIDRRDAMPYGFASWDSIEHAHAVAWAARRKHPKGTTITLAPRPSDLIWDNLPLSKSSRRWKSFINFIWVTILTLLWIAPNAMIAIFLSDLNNLGRVWPAFQTQLEANPHVWAAVQGIAGPAITSLFYLVLPVIFRRLAIQAGSKTKTSRERHVLAQLYAFFVFNNLIVFSLFSAAWLFVSGVIQKTQNNEGAWQAIVESNIYYKVISALCGVSPFWVTYILQRNLGAAIDLVQMITLFWVWFSKTFLSPTPRQAIEWTAPQPFDYASYYNSFLFYATVAMCFATLQPIVLPVTALYFGVDAMLKKYLLLYIFVTKNESAGAFWRVLFNRMVFGTILANVIIAFVAKDKGNWTMVFCVLPLPFLMLAFKWYCSRTFENDLTYFNRADLSDAEALGSSKTGKKSAERLSTKFGHPALYKPLMTPMVHAKAAEVLKEIYAGRLEHHDVAGEYSDIAMNPMNASQPGKAEPAPFEVVPESQLDFSYYKNRADFREEFGGGIYGRPEDLITERSHTPRSMLGGEWSPSSSRASSPAPSLPSMSVLKLHEGHEPSETSELVHPAFRVPLSREVSSNSVPGLYRHSNESESRLLSNAQTPGQSELSNPLDRWRTGGYGPLEQEEEDISYEAYRAGR
;
A
#
# COMPACT_ATOMS: atom_id res chain seq x y z
N MET A 1 -4.56 -61.67 -30.90
CA MET A 1 -4.98 -61.12 -29.59
C MET A 1 -3.79 -60.50 -28.86
N ASP A 2 -2.58 -61.05 -29.02
CA ASP A 2 -1.36 -60.64 -28.31
C ASP A 2 -0.85 -59.21 -28.58
N LEU A 3 -1.13 -58.61 -29.74
CA LEU A 3 -0.75 -57.22 -30.05
C LEU A 3 -1.63 -56.18 -29.32
N HIS A 4 -2.89 -56.53 -29.02
CA HIS A 4 -3.80 -55.65 -28.30
C HIS A 4 -3.57 -55.72 -26.79
N GLU A 5 -3.21 -56.89 -26.26
CA GLU A 5 -2.75 -57.05 -24.87
C GLU A 5 -1.38 -56.41 -24.63
N GLY A 6 -0.44 -56.51 -25.59
CA GLY A 6 0.86 -55.85 -25.48
C GLY A 6 0.77 -54.33 -25.46
N LEU A 7 -0.17 -53.73 -26.21
CA LEU A 7 -0.43 -52.29 -26.19
C LEU A 7 -1.14 -51.85 -24.89
N GLN A 8 -2.11 -52.62 -24.39
CA GLN A 8 -2.77 -52.33 -23.11
C GLN A 8 -1.84 -52.50 -21.91
N ALA A 9 -0.97 -53.51 -21.89
CA ALA A 9 0.03 -53.71 -20.83
C ALA A 9 1.10 -52.59 -20.83
N ARG A 10 1.47 -52.09 -22.02
CA ARG A 10 2.44 -50.99 -22.15
C ARG A 10 1.85 -49.64 -21.75
N ASP A 11 0.59 -49.35 -22.09
CA ASP A 11 -0.13 -48.17 -21.61
C ASP A 11 -0.45 -48.24 -20.10
N GLN A 12 -0.74 -49.44 -19.57
CA GLN A 12 -0.94 -49.64 -18.12
C GLN A 12 0.36 -49.45 -17.33
N SER A 13 1.52 -49.82 -17.89
CA SER A 13 2.83 -49.62 -17.25
C SER A 13 3.16 -48.12 -17.08
N GLY A 14 3.12 -47.34 -18.17
CA GLY A 14 3.38 -45.90 -18.10
C GLY A 14 2.36 -45.14 -17.26
N THR A 15 1.08 -45.54 -17.33
CA THR A 15 0.02 -44.96 -16.49
C THR A 15 0.25 -45.30 -15.02
N SER A 16 0.50 -46.56 -14.65
CA SER A 16 0.73 -46.96 -13.26
C SER A 16 2.00 -46.32 -12.66
N GLU A 17 3.05 -46.15 -13.46
CA GLU A 17 4.26 -45.44 -13.05
C GLU A 17 4.00 -43.93 -12.84
N PHE A 18 3.25 -43.29 -13.74
CA PHE A 18 2.77 -41.93 -13.54
C PHE A 18 1.91 -41.81 -12.27
N LEU A 19 1.00 -42.77 -12.03
CA LEU A 19 0.19 -42.79 -10.81
C LEU A 19 1.06 -42.95 -9.55
N ASN A 20 2.13 -43.75 -9.58
CA ASN A 20 3.05 -43.88 -8.44
C ASN A 20 3.87 -42.61 -8.17
N LEU A 21 4.26 -41.89 -9.23
CA LEU A 21 4.98 -40.61 -9.11
C LEU A 21 4.10 -39.51 -8.49
N ILE A 22 2.80 -39.49 -8.81
CA ILE A 22 1.85 -38.56 -8.19
C ILE A 22 1.67 -38.87 -6.69
N ALA A 23 1.86 -40.13 -6.26
CA ALA A 23 1.67 -40.53 -4.87
C ALA A 23 2.74 -39.97 -3.92
N ASN A 24 4.00 -39.88 -4.36
CA ASN A 24 5.14 -39.45 -3.54
C ASN A 24 5.95 -38.32 -4.20
N PRO A 25 5.36 -37.12 -4.36
CA PRO A 25 6.02 -36.01 -5.07
C PRO A 25 7.22 -35.40 -4.32
N PHE A 26 7.48 -35.79 -3.06
CA PHE A 26 8.48 -35.16 -2.19
C PHE A 26 9.73 -36.00 -1.93
N SER A 27 9.86 -37.19 -2.52
CA SER A 27 10.93 -38.18 -2.22
C SER A 27 12.36 -37.57 -2.22
N SER A 28 12.64 -36.61 -3.11
CA SER A 28 13.94 -35.96 -3.26
C SER A 28 14.28 -34.90 -2.18
N GLN A 29 13.28 -34.29 -1.53
CA GLN A 29 13.51 -33.25 -0.51
C GLN A 29 13.78 -33.80 0.89
N PHE A 30 13.62 -35.11 1.10
CA PHE A 30 13.71 -35.75 2.42
C PHE A 30 15.11 -36.01 2.95
N ALA A 31 16.17 -35.70 2.19
CA ALA A 31 17.53 -35.85 2.67
C ALA A 31 17.84 -34.75 3.71
N THR A 32 18.21 -35.14 4.94
CA THR A 32 18.69 -34.23 6.00
C THR A 32 19.77 -33.27 5.52
N SER A 33 20.67 -33.77 4.68
CA SER A 33 21.75 -32.98 4.07
C SER A 33 21.21 -31.82 3.25
N ALA A 34 20.08 -31.99 2.56
CA ALA A 34 19.47 -30.94 1.75
C ALA A 34 18.93 -29.79 2.60
N VAL A 35 18.35 -30.08 3.77
CA VAL A 35 17.84 -29.04 4.68
C VAL A 35 18.98 -28.21 5.26
N TRP A 36 20.04 -28.84 5.77
CA TRP A 36 21.22 -28.13 6.29
C TRP A 36 21.96 -27.36 5.20
N ALA A 37 22.08 -27.92 4.00
CA ALA A 37 22.63 -27.21 2.84
C ALA A 37 21.76 -26.00 2.46
N SER A 38 20.43 -26.13 2.50
CA SER A 38 19.50 -25.01 2.26
C SER A 38 19.62 -23.92 3.32
N LEU A 39 19.84 -24.29 4.59
CA LEU A 39 20.09 -23.36 5.70
C LEU A 39 21.38 -22.59 5.51
N GLY A 40 22.48 -23.29 5.24
CA GLY A 40 23.78 -22.68 5.01
C GLY A 40 23.75 -21.74 3.80
N THR A 41 23.18 -22.18 2.68
CA THR A 41 23.10 -21.38 1.45
C THR A 41 22.17 -20.18 1.58
N SER A 42 20.97 -20.33 2.14
CA SER A 42 20.03 -19.22 2.32
C SER A 42 20.56 -18.17 3.29
N LEU A 43 21.08 -18.60 4.46
CA LEU A 43 21.59 -17.68 5.47
C LEU A 43 22.88 -17.00 5.00
N GLY A 44 23.79 -17.75 4.37
CA GLY A 44 25.01 -17.21 3.77
C GLY A 44 24.73 -16.19 2.67
N LEU A 45 23.80 -16.49 1.76
CA LEU A 45 23.43 -15.59 0.66
C LEU A 45 22.68 -14.34 1.18
N THR A 46 21.79 -14.49 2.16
CA THR A 46 21.14 -13.35 2.84
C THR A 46 22.18 -12.41 3.47
N LEU A 47 23.20 -12.96 4.13
CA LEU A 47 24.26 -12.19 4.76
C LEU A 47 25.15 -11.50 3.71
N ALA A 48 25.47 -12.20 2.62
CA ALA A 48 26.19 -11.63 1.48
C ALA A 48 25.41 -10.48 0.82
N LEU A 49 24.10 -10.63 0.60
CA LEU A 49 23.26 -9.56 0.06
C LEU A 49 23.15 -8.37 1.02
N ALA A 50 23.12 -8.60 2.33
CA ALA A 50 23.14 -7.52 3.33
C ALA A 50 24.48 -6.75 3.32
N ILE A 51 25.60 -7.45 3.09
CA ILE A 51 26.93 -6.84 2.89
C ILE A 51 26.95 -5.99 1.61
N VAL A 52 26.48 -6.55 0.48
CA VAL A 52 26.38 -5.83 -0.79
C VAL A 52 25.51 -4.58 -0.64
N PHE A 53 24.35 -4.71 0.00
CA PHE A 53 23.48 -3.57 0.31
C PHE A 53 24.23 -2.49 1.09
N SER A 54 24.97 -2.89 2.13
CA SER A 54 25.71 -1.95 2.98
C SER A 54 26.82 -1.20 2.22
N LEU A 55 27.38 -1.79 1.16
CA LEU A 55 28.37 -1.16 0.26
C LEU A 55 27.75 -0.26 -0.81
N VAL A 56 26.63 -0.67 -1.41
CA VAL A 56 25.99 0.04 -2.53
C VAL A 56 25.16 1.22 -2.04
N ARG A 57 24.56 1.10 -0.85
CA ARG A 57 23.67 2.10 -0.26
C ARG A 57 24.28 3.51 -0.16
N PRO A 58 25.51 3.72 0.34
CA PRO A 58 26.11 5.07 0.41
C PRO A 58 26.27 5.74 -0.96
N ARG A 59 26.50 4.96 -2.02
CA ARG A 59 26.73 5.46 -3.39
C ARG A 59 25.43 5.84 -4.12
N HIS A 60 24.30 5.22 -3.75
CA HIS A 60 23.01 5.42 -4.42
C HIS A 60 21.90 5.88 -3.46
N SER A 61 22.12 7.00 -2.77
CA SER A 61 21.16 7.59 -1.81
C SER A 61 19.80 7.94 -2.43
N LEU A 62 19.75 8.24 -3.73
CA LEU A 62 18.52 8.55 -4.45
C LEU A 62 17.52 7.38 -4.48
N VAL A 63 18.01 6.13 -4.56
CA VAL A 63 17.15 4.94 -4.60
C VAL A 63 16.92 4.37 -3.20
N TYR A 64 17.94 4.39 -2.35
CA TYR A 64 17.88 3.76 -1.02
C TYR A 64 17.42 4.68 0.13
N ALA A 65 17.29 5.98 -0.10
CA ALA A 65 16.78 6.93 0.88
C ALA A 65 15.98 8.11 0.27
N PRO A 66 15.05 7.88 -0.69
CA PRO A 66 14.26 8.96 -1.29
C PRO A 66 13.46 9.76 -0.25
N LYS A 67 12.99 9.12 0.83
CA LYS A 67 12.21 9.82 1.86
C LYS A 67 13.01 10.83 2.67
N VAL A 68 14.30 10.60 2.92
CA VAL A 68 15.17 11.58 3.64
C VAL A 68 15.27 12.87 2.84
N LYS A 69 15.29 12.76 1.51
CA LYS A 69 15.43 13.88 0.59
C LYS A 69 14.12 14.62 0.31
N HIS A 70 13.00 13.89 0.24
CA HIS A 70 11.72 14.44 -0.23
C HIS A 70 10.73 14.78 0.89
N ALA A 71 10.92 14.22 2.09
CA ALA A 71 10.01 14.46 3.20
C ALA A 71 10.09 15.88 3.74
N ASP A 72 8.94 16.40 4.18
CA ASP A 72 8.89 17.67 4.88
C ASP A 72 9.63 17.56 6.22
N LYS A 73 10.24 18.65 6.70
CA LYS A 73 11.08 18.65 7.93
C LYS A 73 10.42 18.00 9.15
N LYS A 74 9.08 18.02 9.22
CA LYS A 74 8.28 17.39 10.28
C LYS A 74 8.15 15.86 10.16
N HIS A 75 8.18 15.31 8.95
CA HIS A 75 7.97 13.88 8.67
C HIS A 75 9.25 13.18 8.17
N SER A 76 10.39 13.85 8.21
CA SER A 76 11.66 13.28 7.76
C SER A 76 12.13 12.19 8.74
N PRO A 77 12.46 10.98 8.24
CA PRO A 77 13.06 9.95 9.08
C PRO A 77 14.45 10.42 9.58
N PRO A 78 14.96 9.85 10.70
CA PRO A 78 16.27 10.22 11.21
C PRO A 78 17.35 10.03 10.12
N PRO A 79 18.28 10.98 9.96
CA PRO A 79 19.33 10.85 8.96
C PRO A 79 20.18 9.63 9.28
N VAL A 80 20.60 8.93 8.24
CA VAL A 80 21.46 7.76 8.38
C VAL A 80 22.85 8.13 7.89
N GLY A 81 23.86 7.81 8.69
CA GLY A 81 25.26 8.01 8.30
C GLY A 81 25.65 7.26 7.02
N LYS A 82 26.84 7.57 6.49
CA LYS A 82 27.44 6.87 5.34
C LYS A 82 28.18 5.58 5.71
N GLY A 83 28.37 5.31 7.01
CA GLY A 83 29.06 4.10 7.48
C GLY A 83 28.30 2.79 7.18
N PHE A 84 29.03 1.68 7.05
CA PHE A 84 28.55 0.36 6.62
C PHE A 84 27.34 -0.17 7.42
N PHE A 85 27.40 -0.11 8.77
CA PHE A 85 26.30 -0.55 9.66
C PHE A 85 25.50 0.60 10.28
N SER A 86 25.71 1.83 9.81
CA SER A 86 25.08 3.02 10.38
C SER A 86 23.55 3.01 10.29
N TRP A 87 22.97 2.21 9.39
CA TRP A 87 21.52 2.06 9.21
C TRP A 87 20.84 1.21 10.29
N ILE A 88 21.57 0.30 10.96
CA ILE A 88 21.01 -0.60 11.97
C ILE A 88 20.59 0.18 13.22
N ARG A 89 21.42 1.14 13.65
CA ARG A 89 21.18 1.93 14.87
C ARG A 89 19.85 2.71 14.78
N PRO A 90 19.59 3.56 13.76
CA PRO A 90 18.29 4.20 13.60
C PRO A 90 17.11 3.20 13.55
N VAL A 91 17.28 2.08 12.85
CA VAL A 91 16.24 1.05 12.74
C VAL A 91 15.92 0.41 14.07
N ILE A 92 16.88 0.19 14.98
CA ILE A 92 16.59 -0.38 16.29
C ILE A 92 15.97 0.68 17.22
N TYR A 93 16.56 1.87 17.29
CA TYR A 93 16.21 2.87 18.31
C TYR A 93 14.96 3.70 18.00
N THR A 94 14.49 3.78 16.74
CA THR A 94 13.29 4.57 16.41
C THR A 94 12.05 4.01 17.12
N ARG A 95 11.38 4.84 17.93
CA ARG A 95 10.24 4.44 18.77
C ARG A 95 8.91 4.44 18.00
N GLU A 96 7.92 3.69 18.50
CA GLU A 96 6.57 3.60 17.91
C GLU A 96 5.86 4.95 17.68
N PRO A 97 5.84 5.93 18.60
CA PRO A 97 5.20 7.23 18.34
C PRO A 97 5.88 8.00 17.20
N GLN A 98 7.21 7.98 17.14
CA GLN A 98 7.97 8.61 16.05
C GLN A 98 7.70 7.92 14.69
N LEU A 99 7.46 6.60 14.69
CA LEU A 99 7.09 5.86 13.49
C LEU A 99 5.71 6.30 12.95
N VAL A 100 4.75 6.59 13.83
CA VAL A 100 3.42 7.07 13.41
C VAL A 100 3.53 8.41 12.69
N GLU A 101 4.34 9.34 13.22
CA GLU A 101 4.52 10.66 12.62
C GLU A 101 5.32 10.61 11.31
N THR A 102 6.36 9.77 11.20
CA THR A 102 7.26 9.73 10.02
C THR A 102 6.80 8.80 8.90
N VAL A 103 6.08 7.72 9.22
CA VAL A 103 5.70 6.67 8.26
C VAL A 103 4.18 6.48 8.15
N GLY A 104 3.39 7.03 9.08
CA GLY A 104 1.95 6.83 9.12
C GLY A 104 1.51 5.65 9.99
N LEU A 105 0.20 5.57 10.23
CA LEU A 105 -0.40 4.62 11.16
C LEU A 105 -0.43 3.20 10.58
N ASP A 106 -0.74 3.05 9.29
CA ASP A 106 -0.83 1.75 8.61
C ASP A 106 0.53 1.04 8.55
N ALA A 107 1.60 1.77 8.21
CA ALA A 107 2.95 1.23 8.26
C ALA A 107 3.38 0.85 9.69
N THR A 108 2.99 1.66 10.69
CA THR A 108 3.27 1.34 12.09
C THR A 108 2.54 0.07 12.54
N ILE A 109 1.27 -0.10 12.15
CA ILE A 109 0.49 -1.31 12.43
C ILE A 109 1.07 -2.52 11.70
N PHE A 110 1.55 -2.36 10.46
CA PHE A 110 2.28 -3.40 9.74
C PHE A 110 3.51 -3.88 10.53
N LEU A 111 4.37 -2.96 10.97
CA LEU A 111 5.57 -3.31 11.75
C LEU A 111 5.22 -3.94 13.10
N ARG A 112 4.16 -3.46 13.77
CA ARG A 112 3.69 -4.07 15.02
C ARG A 112 3.18 -5.50 14.78
N PHE A 113 2.45 -5.74 13.71
CA PHE A 113 1.98 -7.09 13.36
C PHE A 113 3.16 -8.05 13.17
N THR A 114 4.20 -7.66 12.43
CA THR A 114 5.40 -8.49 12.25
C THR A 114 6.12 -8.76 13.57
N LYS A 115 6.28 -7.75 14.43
CA LYS A 115 6.85 -7.92 15.79
C LYS A 115 6.01 -8.84 16.68
N MET A 116 4.68 -8.76 16.57
CA MET A 116 3.77 -9.65 17.27
C MET A 116 3.98 -11.10 16.83
N CYS A 117 4.00 -11.37 15.52
CA CYS A 117 4.26 -12.71 14.99
C CYS A 117 5.61 -13.24 15.49
N ARG A 118 6.68 -12.45 15.39
CA ARG A 118 8.00 -12.81 15.94
C ARG A 118 7.91 -13.23 17.41
N ASN A 119 7.28 -12.41 18.26
CA ASN A 119 7.20 -12.70 19.69
C ASN A 119 6.37 -13.96 19.96
N ILE A 120 5.22 -14.15 19.28
CA ILE A 120 4.41 -15.37 19.39
C ILE A 120 5.28 -16.59 19.07
N PHE A 121 5.97 -16.61 17.93
CA PHE A 121 6.78 -17.76 17.52
C PHE A 121 8.01 -18.00 18.41
N ILE A 122 8.59 -16.98 19.05
CA ILE A 122 9.66 -17.18 20.05
C ILE A 122 9.13 -17.95 21.27
N PHE A 123 7.99 -17.55 21.83
CA PHE A 123 7.40 -18.24 22.99
C PHE A 123 6.88 -19.63 22.63
N LEU A 124 6.26 -19.78 21.47
CA LEU A 124 5.85 -21.10 20.96
C LEU A 124 7.07 -21.99 20.74
N SER A 125 8.16 -21.46 20.16
CA SER A 125 9.40 -22.20 19.94
C SER A 125 10.03 -22.68 21.23
N LEU A 126 10.01 -21.87 22.29
CA LEU A 126 10.55 -22.28 23.59
C LEU A 126 9.81 -23.51 24.10
N ILE A 127 8.48 -23.49 24.08
CA ILE A 127 7.66 -24.61 24.56
C ILE A 127 7.75 -25.80 23.61
N GLY A 128 7.61 -25.58 22.30
CA GLY A 128 7.65 -26.64 21.29
C GLY A 128 8.99 -27.36 21.25
N CYS A 129 10.11 -26.65 21.31
CA CYS A 129 11.43 -27.27 21.30
C CYS A 129 11.78 -27.94 22.63
N VAL A 130 11.43 -27.34 23.78
CA VAL A 130 11.78 -27.90 25.10
C VAL A 130 10.90 -29.08 25.47
N VAL A 131 9.62 -29.08 25.09
CA VAL A 131 8.67 -30.13 25.49
C VAL A 131 8.50 -31.18 24.38
N MET A 132 8.21 -30.77 23.15
CA MET A 132 7.80 -31.74 22.12
C MET A 132 8.96 -32.51 21.49
N ILE A 133 10.14 -31.89 21.31
CA ILE A 133 11.29 -32.57 20.72
C ILE A 133 11.75 -33.74 21.62
N PRO A 134 12.00 -33.54 22.95
CA PRO A 134 12.41 -34.65 23.79
C PRO A 134 11.36 -35.75 23.88
N VAL A 135 10.08 -35.41 24.07
CA VAL A 135 9.00 -36.39 24.17
C VAL A 135 8.87 -37.24 22.91
N ASN A 136 8.95 -36.62 21.72
CA ASN A 136 8.88 -37.36 20.46
C ASN A 136 10.11 -38.26 20.26
N LEU A 137 11.31 -37.83 20.68
CA LEU A 137 12.54 -38.60 20.52
C LEU A 137 12.65 -39.77 21.51
N THR A 138 12.24 -39.60 22.77
CA THR A 138 12.33 -40.67 23.78
C THR A 138 11.31 -41.78 23.55
N GLU A 139 10.13 -41.42 23.03
CA GLU A 139 9.01 -42.34 22.81
C GLU A 139 8.99 -42.93 21.39
N SER A 140 9.83 -42.41 20.49
CA SER A 140 10.10 -43.03 19.20
C SER A 140 11.06 -44.21 19.41
N LYS A 141 10.51 -45.43 19.52
CA LYS A 141 11.31 -46.65 19.38
C LYS A 141 11.77 -46.73 17.93
N GLY A 142 12.96 -46.19 17.65
CA GLY A 142 13.68 -46.50 16.43
C GLY A 142 13.87 -48.02 16.37
N ASN A 143 13.27 -48.68 15.38
CA ASN A 143 13.75 -50.01 15.00
C ASN A 143 15.21 -49.80 14.59
N SER A 144 16.15 -50.24 15.42
CA SER A 144 17.59 -50.03 15.30
C SER A 144 18.24 -50.67 14.06
N ASP A 145 17.45 -51.07 13.05
CA ASP A 145 17.89 -51.90 11.93
C ASP A 145 17.63 -51.29 10.54
N SER A 146 17.05 -50.08 10.45
CA SER A 146 16.92 -49.37 9.17
C SER A 146 17.79 -48.12 9.14
N LYS A 147 18.94 -48.22 8.46
CA LYS A 147 19.91 -47.14 8.15
C LYS A 147 19.35 -45.99 7.28
N GLY A 148 18.04 -45.71 7.34
CA GLY A 148 17.34 -44.71 6.52
C GLY A 148 16.33 -43.84 7.28
N ILE A 149 16.15 -44.00 8.59
CA ILE A 149 15.24 -43.13 9.37
C ILE A 149 15.99 -41.86 9.77
N THR A 150 15.64 -40.77 9.08
CA THR A 150 16.24 -39.44 9.20
C THR A 150 15.91 -38.78 10.55
N PHE A 151 16.85 -38.02 11.15
CA PHE A 151 16.63 -37.25 12.40
C PHE A 151 15.32 -36.42 12.41
N PHE A 152 14.93 -35.88 11.26
CA PHE A 152 13.68 -35.14 11.08
C PHE A 152 12.42 -36.00 11.19
N SER A 153 12.44 -37.25 10.72
CA SER A 153 11.26 -38.12 10.78
C SER A 153 10.99 -38.59 12.22
N ASN A 154 12.04 -38.74 13.04
CA ASN A 154 11.92 -39.07 14.47
C ASN A 154 11.40 -37.90 15.34
N MET A 155 11.44 -36.67 14.84
CA MET A 155 10.85 -35.51 15.54
C MET A 155 9.34 -35.40 15.33
N THR A 156 8.77 -36.16 14.39
CA THR A 156 7.33 -36.15 14.10
C THR A 156 6.58 -37.17 14.95
N PRO A 157 5.29 -36.95 15.24
CA PRO A 157 4.48 -37.91 16.00
C PRO A 157 4.13 -39.19 15.24
N LEU A 158 4.63 -39.37 14.01
CA LEU A 158 4.31 -40.51 13.16
C LEU A 158 4.75 -41.85 13.78
N TYR A 159 5.89 -41.85 14.49
CA TYR A 159 6.50 -43.06 15.07
C TYR A 159 6.28 -43.20 16.58
N VAL A 160 5.55 -42.26 17.20
CA VAL A 160 5.21 -42.34 18.62
C VAL A 160 4.12 -43.40 18.81
N GLN A 161 4.44 -44.50 19.50
CA GLN A 161 3.52 -45.60 19.74
C GLN A 161 2.80 -45.51 21.09
N ASN A 162 3.39 -44.80 22.06
CA ASN A 162 2.83 -44.71 23.41
C ASN A 162 1.68 -43.67 23.47
N PRO A 163 0.44 -44.08 23.82
CA PRO A 163 -0.70 -43.17 23.86
C PRO A 163 -0.54 -42.06 24.90
N THR A 164 0.19 -42.32 25.98
CA THR A 164 0.47 -41.36 27.05
C THR A 164 1.30 -40.17 26.57
N ALA A 165 2.22 -40.39 25.63
CA ALA A 165 3.07 -39.34 25.06
C ALA A 165 2.27 -38.29 24.28
N ILE A 166 1.12 -38.66 23.72
CA ILE A 166 0.28 -37.78 22.89
C ILE A 166 -0.45 -36.73 23.73
N TRP A 167 -0.65 -36.98 25.03
CA TRP A 167 -1.17 -35.95 25.95
C TRP A 167 -0.28 -34.71 25.99
N SER A 168 1.03 -34.84 25.71
CA SER A 168 1.92 -33.69 25.59
C SER A 168 1.47 -32.72 24.48
N GLN A 169 0.92 -33.23 23.37
CA GLN A 169 0.44 -32.42 22.27
C GLN A 169 -0.85 -31.67 22.62
N VAL A 170 -1.76 -32.33 23.34
CA VAL A 170 -2.98 -31.71 23.85
C VAL A 170 -2.61 -30.60 24.82
N ALA A 171 -1.70 -30.86 25.77
CA ALA A 171 -1.22 -29.84 26.70
C ALA A 171 -0.54 -28.66 25.99
N CYS A 172 0.29 -28.94 24.97
CA CYS A 172 0.91 -27.89 24.14
C CYS A 172 -0.13 -27.09 23.35
N ALA A 173 -1.21 -27.71 22.86
CA ALA A 173 -2.29 -27.01 22.16
C ALA A 173 -2.94 -25.94 23.06
N TRP A 174 -3.28 -26.32 24.30
CA TRP A 174 -3.80 -25.37 25.29
C TRP A 174 -2.80 -24.25 25.60
N ALA A 175 -1.52 -24.58 25.79
CA ALA A 175 -0.49 -23.58 26.05
C ALA A 175 -0.30 -22.61 24.86
N PHE A 176 -0.27 -23.12 23.62
CA PHE A 176 -0.14 -22.32 22.41
C PHE A 176 -1.33 -21.38 22.23
N ASP A 177 -2.55 -21.85 22.42
CA ASP A 177 -3.75 -21.03 22.31
C ASP A 177 -3.78 -19.91 23.35
N ILE A 178 -3.43 -20.19 24.61
CA ILE A 178 -3.36 -19.17 25.67
C ILE A 178 -2.34 -18.08 25.30
N ILE A 179 -1.16 -18.47 24.81
CA ILE A 179 -0.11 -17.52 24.41
C ILE A 179 -0.57 -16.67 23.22
N ILE A 180 -1.16 -17.30 22.20
CA ILE A 180 -1.67 -16.61 21.01
C ILE A 180 -2.76 -15.61 21.42
N VAL A 181 -3.73 -16.02 22.24
CA VAL A 181 -4.82 -15.15 22.74
C VAL A 181 -4.25 -13.97 23.51
N TRP A 182 -3.29 -14.19 24.41
CA TRP A 182 -2.66 -13.11 25.18
C TRP A 182 -1.97 -12.07 24.29
N PHE A 183 -1.16 -12.54 23.32
CA PHE A 183 -0.49 -11.64 22.38
C PHE A 183 -1.46 -10.90 21.47
N LEU A 184 -2.50 -11.58 20.96
CA LEU A 184 -3.53 -10.98 20.12
C LEU A 184 -4.30 -9.91 20.91
N TRP A 185 -4.71 -10.20 22.15
CA TRP A 185 -5.41 -9.24 23.02
C TRP A 185 -4.55 -8.01 23.32
N ARG A 186 -3.29 -8.22 23.72
CA ARG A 186 -2.33 -7.14 24.01
C ARG A 186 -2.12 -6.22 22.80
N ASN A 187 -1.93 -6.80 21.61
CA ASN A 187 -1.74 -6.01 20.39
C ASN A 187 -3.03 -5.32 19.96
N TYR A 188 -4.20 -5.94 20.12
CA TYR A 188 -5.48 -5.32 19.80
C TYR A 188 -5.71 -4.05 20.65
N LYS A 189 -5.50 -4.16 21.97
CA LYS A 189 -5.58 -3.01 22.89
C LYS A 189 -4.64 -1.90 22.45
N ALA A 190 -3.40 -2.25 22.15
CA ALA A 190 -2.40 -1.26 21.78
C ALA A 190 -2.67 -0.64 20.39
N VAL A 191 -3.28 -1.36 19.43
CA VAL A 191 -3.73 -0.81 18.14
C VAL A 191 -4.91 0.14 18.35
N ARG A 192 -5.83 -0.18 19.27
CA ARG A 192 -6.89 0.76 19.68
C ARG A 192 -6.29 2.05 20.23
N ASP A 193 -5.29 1.96 21.10
CA ASP A 193 -4.70 3.13 21.73
C ASP A 193 -3.97 4.02 20.69
N LEU A 194 -3.22 3.41 19.75
CA LEU A 194 -2.64 4.13 18.61
C LEU A 194 -3.70 4.79 17.72
N ARG A 195 -4.82 4.10 17.48
CA ARG A 195 -5.94 4.65 16.71
C ARG A 195 -6.58 5.84 17.42
N ARG A 196 -6.69 5.79 18.75
CA ARG A 196 -7.21 6.90 19.57
C ARG A 196 -6.27 8.11 19.54
N GLN A 197 -4.97 7.89 19.64
CA GLN A 197 -3.95 8.95 19.47
C GLN A 197 -4.01 9.56 18.06
N TYR A 198 -4.19 8.74 17.03
CA TYR A 198 -4.36 9.24 15.66
C TYR A 198 -5.60 10.14 15.54
N PHE A 199 -6.71 9.81 16.19
CA PHE A 199 -7.87 10.70 16.19
C PHE A 199 -7.61 12.02 16.92
N GLN A 200 -6.76 12.05 17.94
CA GLN A 200 -6.38 13.27 18.66
C GLN A 200 -5.32 14.10 17.91
N SER A 201 -4.66 13.52 16.91
CA SER A 201 -3.65 14.23 16.13
C SER A 201 -4.21 15.48 15.44
N SER A 202 -3.41 16.55 15.38
CA SER A 202 -3.82 17.82 14.75
C SER A 202 -4.21 17.62 13.28
N GLU A 203 -3.53 16.72 12.58
CA GLU A 203 -3.80 16.41 11.17
C GLU A 203 -5.19 15.80 10.98
N TYR A 204 -5.60 14.89 11.87
CA TYR A 204 -6.94 14.33 11.81
C TYR A 204 -7.99 15.37 12.25
N GLN A 205 -7.71 16.13 13.31
CA GLN A 205 -8.62 17.14 13.85
C GLN A 205 -8.93 18.28 12.86
N CYS A 206 -7.93 18.70 12.09
CA CYS A 206 -8.07 19.71 11.03
C CYS A 206 -8.55 19.13 9.70
N SER A 207 -8.72 17.81 9.57
CA SER A 207 -9.06 17.18 8.29
C SER A 207 -10.54 17.28 7.96
N MET A 208 -10.85 17.58 6.69
CA MET A 208 -12.24 17.63 6.21
C MET A 208 -12.93 16.25 6.25
N HIS A 209 -12.19 15.18 5.97
CA HIS A 209 -12.77 13.83 5.89
C HIS A 209 -13.24 13.30 7.26
N ALA A 210 -12.61 13.69 8.36
CA ALA A 210 -13.05 13.34 9.72
C ALA A 210 -14.43 13.94 10.07
N ARG A 211 -14.80 15.07 9.45
CA ARG A 211 -16.06 15.79 9.70
C ARG A 211 -17.16 15.47 8.69
N THR A 212 -16.87 14.62 7.70
CA THR A 212 -17.74 14.40 6.55
C THR A 212 -18.28 12.97 6.56
N LEU A 213 -19.56 12.82 6.26
CA LEU A 213 -20.25 11.56 6.01
C LEU A 213 -20.53 11.39 4.53
N MET A 214 -20.24 10.20 4.04
CA MET A 214 -20.61 9.74 2.71
C MET A 214 -21.96 9.04 2.78
N ILE A 215 -22.89 9.53 1.96
CA ILE A 215 -24.26 9.02 1.87
C ILE A 215 -24.41 8.36 0.50
N THR A 216 -24.75 7.07 0.48
CA THR A 216 -24.95 6.30 -0.75
C THR A 216 -26.36 5.75 -0.87
N ASP A 217 -26.75 5.44 -2.10
CA ASP A 217 -28.02 4.80 -2.45
C ASP A 217 -29.23 5.73 -2.22
N ILE A 218 -29.08 7.02 -2.57
CA ILE A 218 -30.11 8.05 -2.40
C ILE A 218 -31.27 7.82 -3.40
N PRO A 219 -32.54 7.75 -2.92
CA PRO A 219 -33.72 7.57 -3.77
C PRO A 219 -33.91 8.79 -4.68
N ARG A 220 -34.49 8.59 -5.88
CA ARG A 220 -34.62 9.64 -6.91
C ARG A 220 -35.28 10.92 -6.39
N ALA A 221 -36.26 10.82 -5.49
CA ALA A 221 -36.98 11.94 -4.92
C ALA A 221 -36.12 12.84 -4.00
N ASP A 222 -35.10 12.28 -3.34
CA ASP A 222 -34.25 13.01 -2.38
C ASP A 222 -32.85 13.31 -2.97
N ARG A 223 -32.68 13.26 -4.30
CA ARG A 223 -31.41 13.59 -4.98
C ARG A 223 -31.23 15.10 -5.16
N SER A 224 -31.29 15.82 -4.06
CA SER A 224 -30.98 17.24 -3.98
C SER A 224 -30.19 17.51 -2.71
N ASP A 225 -29.53 18.66 -2.63
CA ASP A 225 -28.82 19.06 -1.42
C ASP A 225 -29.79 19.11 -0.22
N GLU A 226 -31.02 19.60 -0.42
CA GLU A 226 -32.07 19.60 0.61
C GLU A 226 -32.54 18.18 0.97
N GLY A 227 -32.66 17.28 -0.02
CA GLY A 227 -33.02 15.88 0.22
C GLY A 227 -32.00 15.16 1.11
N ILE A 228 -30.71 15.44 0.91
CA ILE A 228 -29.66 14.94 1.80
C ILE A 228 -29.85 15.47 3.23
N LEU A 229 -30.15 16.76 3.39
CA LEU A 229 -30.39 17.34 4.72
C LEU A 229 -31.56 16.65 5.44
N ARG A 230 -32.69 16.46 4.74
CA ARG A 230 -33.86 15.73 5.28
C ARG A 230 -33.52 14.29 5.68
N LEU A 231 -32.69 13.60 4.90
CA LEU A 231 -32.26 12.23 5.20
C LEU A 231 -31.32 12.18 6.42
N THR A 232 -30.42 13.15 6.55
CA THR A 232 -29.52 13.22 7.72
C THR A 232 -30.28 13.58 8.97
N ASP A 233 -31.27 14.48 8.87
CA ASP A 233 -32.05 14.98 10.01
C ASP A 233 -32.85 13.87 10.71
N GLN A 234 -33.43 12.93 9.94
CA GLN A 234 -34.13 11.74 10.48
C GLN A 234 -33.28 10.87 11.41
N VAL A 235 -31.95 10.98 11.32
CA VAL A 235 -31.00 10.17 12.06
C VAL A 235 -30.12 11.01 12.99
N ASN A 236 -30.21 12.34 12.88
CA ASN A 236 -29.33 13.26 13.57
C ASN A 236 -29.69 13.35 15.06
N PRO A 237 -28.82 12.91 15.99
CA PRO A 237 -29.04 13.12 17.42
C PRO A 237 -28.57 14.51 17.88
N THR A 238 -27.99 15.32 16.98
CA THR A 238 -27.35 16.62 17.29
C THR A 238 -28.19 17.79 16.77
N ALA A 239 -28.21 18.91 17.50
CA ALA A 239 -28.87 20.16 17.08
C ALA A 239 -28.21 20.85 15.85
N SER A 240 -26.97 20.50 15.49
CA SER A 240 -26.25 21.11 14.38
C SER A 240 -26.65 20.50 13.02
N LEU A 241 -27.07 21.35 12.09
CA LEU A 241 -27.37 20.93 10.72
C LEU A 241 -26.08 20.73 9.89
N PRO A 242 -25.95 19.63 9.13
CA PRO A 242 -24.84 19.45 8.22
C PRO A 242 -24.93 20.37 7.00
N ARG A 243 -23.82 20.46 6.27
CA ARG A 243 -23.78 21.01 4.91
C ARG A 243 -23.77 19.86 3.93
N ALA A 244 -24.73 19.83 3.02
CA ALA A 244 -24.87 18.79 2.01
C ALA A 244 -24.27 19.23 0.66
N ALA A 245 -23.69 18.28 -0.06
CA ALA A 245 -23.31 18.41 -1.46
C ALA A 245 -23.64 17.10 -2.19
N ILE A 246 -24.61 17.15 -3.10
CA ILE A 246 -24.96 16.03 -3.97
C ILE A 246 -23.91 15.86 -5.08
N ALA A 247 -23.58 14.62 -5.41
CA ALA A 247 -22.65 14.36 -6.51
C ALA A 247 -23.32 14.57 -7.86
N ARG A 248 -22.56 15.14 -8.80
CA ARG A 248 -23.01 15.42 -10.17
C ARG A 248 -22.45 14.41 -11.15
N ASN A 249 -23.19 14.17 -12.23
CA ASN A 249 -22.74 13.27 -13.28
C ASN A 249 -21.60 13.89 -14.10
N ALA A 250 -20.40 13.31 -13.99
CA ALA A 250 -19.24 13.71 -14.80
C ALA A 250 -19.29 13.17 -16.25
N ARG A 251 -20.35 12.43 -16.63
CA ARG A 251 -20.58 11.84 -17.96
C ARG A 251 -19.30 11.16 -18.49
N ALA A 252 -18.82 11.55 -19.67
CA ALA A 252 -17.63 10.99 -20.32
C ALA A 252 -16.31 11.70 -19.94
N LEU A 253 -16.34 12.75 -19.10
CA LEU A 253 -15.14 13.53 -18.76
C LEU A 253 -13.98 12.68 -18.18
N PRO A 254 -14.21 11.71 -17.28
CA PRO A 254 -13.12 10.92 -16.74
C PRO A 254 -12.41 10.08 -17.81
N ARG A 255 -13.16 9.64 -18.83
CA ARG A 255 -12.62 8.90 -19.98
C ARG A 255 -11.82 9.83 -20.88
N LEU A 256 -12.35 11.01 -21.20
CA LEU A 256 -11.66 12.01 -22.03
C LEU A 256 -10.34 12.48 -21.39
N ILE A 257 -10.33 12.71 -20.08
CA ILE A 257 -9.09 13.07 -19.35
C ILE A 257 -8.06 11.94 -19.40
N ARG A 258 -8.48 10.67 -19.25
CA ARG A 258 -7.55 9.54 -19.39
C ARG A 258 -6.98 9.44 -20.81
N GLU A 259 -7.82 9.62 -21.84
CA GLU A 259 -7.37 9.64 -23.24
C GLU A 259 -6.40 10.80 -23.51
N HIS A 260 -6.62 11.98 -22.89
CA HIS A 260 -5.70 13.12 -22.94
C HIS A 260 -4.37 12.81 -22.26
N GLU A 261 -4.39 12.27 -21.04
CA GLU A 261 -3.18 11.88 -20.30
C GLU A 261 -2.36 10.82 -21.08
N GLU A 262 -3.02 9.85 -21.72
CA GLU A 262 -2.37 8.85 -22.57
C GLU A 262 -1.73 9.47 -23.83
N ALA A 263 -2.43 10.39 -24.50
CA ALA A 263 -1.92 11.08 -25.69
C ALA A 263 -0.69 11.94 -25.35
N VAL A 264 -0.71 12.67 -24.23
CA VAL A 264 0.42 13.47 -23.75
C VAL A 264 1.64 12.58 -23.44
N ARG A 265 1.46 11.45 -22.73
CA ARG A 265 2.55 10.50 -22.45
C ARG A 265 3.14 9.89 -23.73
N GLN A 266 2.30 9.60 -24.73
CA GLN A 266 2.76 9.12 -26.03
C GLN A 266 3.59 10.18 -26.76
N LEU A 267 3.14 11.44 -26.73
CA LEU A 267 3.85 12.58 -27.33
C LEU A 267 5.22 12.78 -26.66
N GLU A 268 5.28 12.79 -25.32
CA GLU A 268 6.54 12.88 -24.57
C GLU A 268 7.51 11.75 -24.93
N SER A 269 7.00 10.51 -25.06
CA SER A 269 7.80 9.33 -25.46
C SER A 269 8.40 9.47 -26.85
N ILE A 270 7.62 9.96 -27.82
CA ILE A 270 8.08 10.19 -29.19
C ILE A 270 9.10 11.34 -29.21
N LEU A 271 8.82 12.40 -28.47
CA LEU A 271 9.67 13.58 -28.42
C LEU A 271 11.03 13.29 -27.77
N ALA A 272 11.05 12.52 -26.68
CA ALA A 272 12.28 12.10 -26.02
C ALA A 272 13.17 11.22 -26.93
N LYS A 273 12.57 10.42 -27.82
CA LYS A 273 13.31 9.62 -28.81
C LYS A 273 13.84 10.49 -29.96
N TYR A 274 13.02 11.41 -30.46
CA TYR A 274 13.37 12.26 -31.59
C TYR A 274 14.43 13.32 -31.21
N LEU A 275 14.28 13.96 -30.05
CA LEU A 275 15.17 15.00 -29.54
C LEU A 275 16.32 14.46 -28.67
N LYS A 276 16.72 13.19 -28.85
CA LYS A 276 17.81 12.58 -28.08
C LYS A 276 19.15 13.32 -28.27
N ARG A 277 19.39 13.83 -29.48
CA ARG A 277 20.54 14.67 -29.85
C ARG A 277 20.01 15.93 -30.55
N PRO A 278 19.80 17.03 -29.81
CA PRO A 278 19.23 18.26 -30.39
C PRO A 278 20.11 18.84 -31.50
N ASP A 279 21.43 18.63 -31.43
CA ASP A 279 22.41 19.16 -32.40
C ASP A 279 22.38 18.44 -33.77
N HIS A 280 21.82 17.22 -33.82
CA HIS A 280 21.73 16.41 -35.04
C HIS A 280 20.39 15.70 -35.11
N LEU A 281 19.39 16.39 -35.67
CA LEU A 281 18.07 15.82 -35.89
C LEU A 281 18.06 14.79 -37.02
N PRO A 282 17.34 13.65 -36.86
CA PRO A 282 17.12 12.74 -37.96
C PRO A 282 16.25 13.39 -39.05
N ALA A 283 16.63 13.16 -40.32
CA ALA A 283 15.99 13.77 -41.49
C ALA A 283 14.50 13.42 -41.67
N GLN A 284 14.05 12.28 -41.13
CA GLN A 284 12.65 11.87 -41.18
C GLN A 284 11.99 12.08 -39.82
N ARG A 285 10.85 12.80 -39.82
CA ARG A 285 9.98 12.94 -38.66
C ARG A 285 9.34 11.59 -38.29
N PRO A 286 9.11 11.34 -36.98
CA PRO A 286 8.55 10.06 -36.53
C PRO A 286 7.12 9.89 -37.04
N MET A 287 6.84 8.75 -37.69
CA MET A 287 5.50 8.41 -38.17
C MET A 287 4.79 7.44 -37.22
N ILE A 288 3.50 7.66 -36.98
CA ILE A 288 2.63 6.76 -36.21
C ILE A 288 1.47 6.24 -37.06
N ARG A 289 0.99 5.03 -36.75
CA ARG A 289 -0.27 4.52 -37.30
C ARG A 289 -1.42 4.93 -36.38
N PRO A 290 -2.45 5.64 -36.88
CA PRO A 290 -3.58 6.06 -36.07
C PRO A 290 -4.32 4.88 -35.40
N PRO A 291 -4.96 5.10 -34.23
CA PRO A 291 -5.81 4.11 -33.59
C PRO A 291 -6.92 3.64 -34.52
N LYS A 292 -7.36 2.38 -34.37
CA LYS A 292 -8.40 1.76 -35.24
C LYS A 292 -9.64 2.64 -35.44
N SER A 293 -10.07 3.36 -34.41
CA SER A 293 -11.24 4.25 -34.43
C SER A 293 -11.12 5.45 -35.39
N GLN A 294 -9.91 5.85 -35.78
CA GLN A 294 -9.64 7.05 -36.57
C GLN A 294 -8.99 6.73 -37.92
N ARG A 295 -8.83 5.45 -38.25
CA ARG A 295 -8.29 5.01 -39.54
C ARG A 295 -9.17 5.42 -40.72
N SER A 296 -10.47 5.60 -40.51
CA SER A 296 -11.39 6.09 -41.54
C SER A 296 -11.09 7.52 -42.00
N LYS A 297 -10.48 8.35 -41.14
CA LYS A 297 -10.14 9.74 -41.45
C LYS A 297 -8.77 9.89 -42.13
N HIS A 298 -7.93 8.86 -42.08
CA HIS A 298 -6.57 8.89 -42.65
C HIS A 298 -6.33 7.66 -43.55
N PRO A 299 -6.69 7.73 -44.84
CA PRO A 299 -6.56 6.59 -45.77
C PRO A 299 -5.10 6.14 -45.98
N ASN A 300 -4.11 7.03 -45.81
CA ASN A 300 -2.68 6.74 -46.03
C ASN A 300 -1.94 6.03 -44.88
N GLY A 301 -2.63 5.58 -43.83
CA GLY A 301 -2.14 4.60 -42.85
C GLY A 301 -1.01 5.03 -41.89
N LYS A 302 -0.06 5.86 -42.31
CA LYS A 302 1.00 6.48 -41.50
C LYS A 302 0.86 8.00 -41.57
N VAL A 303 0.85 8.65 -40.41
CA VAL A 303 0.75 10.10 -40.27
C VAL A 303 1.92 10.57 -39.42
N ASP A 304 2.34 11.83 -39.57
CA ASP A 304 3.32 12.42 -38.66
C ASP A 304 2.79 12.31 -37.22
N ALA A 305 3.61 11.70 -36.35
CA ALA A 305 3.22 11.39 -34.99
C ALA A 305 3.11 12.64 -34.12
N ILE A 306 3.97 13.65 -34.35
CA ILE A 306 3.99 14.87 -33.55
C ILE A 306 2.73 15.68 -33.87
N ASP A 307 2.47 15.93 -35.15
CA ASP A 307 1.31 16.72 -35.59
C ASP A 307 -0.01 16.01 -35.24
N PHE A 308 -0.10 14.71 -35.47
CA PHE A 308 -1.29 13.92 -35.15
C PHE A 308 -1.63 13.97 -33.65
N LEU A 309 -0.63 13.74 -32.77
CA LEU A 309 -0.86 13.77 -31.32
C LEU A 309 -1.15 15.18 -30.82
N THR A 310 -0.53 16.20 -31.40
CA THR A 310 -0.78 17.61 -31.05
C THR A 310 -2.21 18.02 -31.35
N VAL A 311 -2.69 17.72 -32.56
CA VAL A 311 -4.09 17.96 -32.94
C VAL A 311 -5.03 17.17 -32.04
N ARG A 312 -4.70 15.90 -31.74
CA ARG A 312 -5.51 15.06 -30.86
C ARG A 312 -5.62 15.62 -29.44
N ILE A 313 -4.52 16.10 -28.87
CA ILE A 313 -4.50 16.73 -27.54
C ILE A 313 -5.39 17.98 -27.54
N ARG A 314 -5.26 18.86 -28.54
CA ARG A 314 -6.10 20.07 -28.66
C ARG A 314 -7.59 19.74 -28.71
N VAL A 315 -7.99 18.79 -29.57
CA VAL A 315 -9.39 18.36 -29.67
C VAL A 315 -9.90 17.81 -28.34
N LEU A 316 -9.10 16.99 -27.64
CA LEU A 316 -9.46 16.47 -26.33
C LEU A 316 -9.58 17.58 -25.27
N GLU A 317 -8.70 18.58 -25.28
CA GLU A 317 -8.78 19.73 -24.38
C GLU A 317 -10.06 20.55 -24.60
N GLU A 318 -10.43 20.79 -25.87
CA GLU A 318 -11.68 21.47 -26.23
C GLU A 318 -12.91 20.66 -25.81
N GLU A 319 -12.92 19.34 -26.05
CA GLU A 319 -13.99 18.43 -25.60
C GLU A 319 -14.12 18.41 -24.07
N ILE A 320 -13.00 18.43 -23.34
CA ILE A 320 -13.00 18.48 -21.87
C ILE A 320 -13.49 19.85 -21.38
N LYS A 321 -13.05 20.95 -21.99
CA LYS A 321 -13.49 22.31 -21.63
C LYS A 321 -14.99 22.47 -21.84
N HIS A 322 -15.49 22.06 -23.01
CA HIS A 322 -16.91 22.04 -23.31
C HIS A 322 -17.67 21.10 -22.36
N GLY A 323 -17.14 19.89 -22.12
CA GLY A 323 -17.73 18.93 -21.20
C GLY A 323 -17.81 19.44 -19.76
N ARG A 324 -16.85 20.25 -19.30
CA ARG A 324 -16.87 20.91 -17.97
C ARG A 324 -17.90 22.04 -17.89
N ALA A 325 -18.11 22.78 -18.98
CA ALA A 325 -19.09 23.86 -19.04
C ALA A 325 -20.54 23.35 -19.10
N VAL A 326 -20.78 22.22 -19.79
CA VAL A 326 -22.12 21.65 -20.05
C VAL A 326 -22.67 20.83 -18.87
N ILE A 327 -21.93 20.72 -17.76
CA ILE A 327 -22.36 19.88 -16.63
C ILE A 327 -23.61 20.47 -15.99
N ASP A 328 -24.72 19.82 -16.29
CA ASP A 328 -26.03 20.19 -15.77
C ASP A 328 -26.07 19.97 -14.25
N ARG A 329 -26.52 21.00 -13.53
CA ARG A 329 -26.76 20.92 -12.08
C ARG A 329 -27.96 20.02 -11.74
N ARG A 330 -28.81 19.69 -12.72
CA ARG A 330 -30.01 18.85 -12.56
C ARG A 330 -29.73 17.35 -12.59
N ASP A 331 -28.60 16.90 -13.15
CA ASP A 331 -28.24 15.48 -13.25
C ASP A 331 -27.50 14.99 -11.99
N ALA A 332 -28.29 14.66 -10.97
CA ALA A 332 -27.82 14.23 -9.65
C ALA A 332 -27.62 12.70 -9.56
N MET A 333 -26.45 12.32 -9.03
CA MET A 333 -26.07 10.93 -8.78
C MET A 333 -26.69 10.39 -7.47
N PRO A 334 -26.81 9.05 -7.30
CA PRO A 334 -27.39 8.44 -6.11
C PRO A 334 -26.47 8.45 -4.87
N TYR A 335 -25.50 9.37 -4.81
CA TYR A 335 -24.59 9.53 -3.68
C TYR A 335 -24.26 11.01 -3.44
N GLY A 336 -23.90 11.35 -2.21
CA GLY A 336 -23.55 12.71 -1.81
C GLY A 336 -22.76 12.71 -0.51
N PHE A 337 -22.36 13.91 -0.10
CA PHE A 337 -21.56 14.12 1.11
C PHE A 337 -22.24 15.13 2.01
N ALA A 338 -22.19 14.88 3.32
CA ALA A 338 -22.70 15.77 4.36
C ALA A 338 -21.55 16.08 5.33
N SER A 339 -21.25 17.36 5.59
CA SER A 339 -20.13 17.78 6.42
C SER A 339 -20.61 18.60 7.61
N TRP A 340 -20.05 18.31 8.78
CA TRP A 340 -20.32 19.05 10.03
C TRP A 340 -19.16 19.99 10.36
N ASP A 341 -19.43 20.99 11.20
CA ASP A 341 -18.38 21.90 11.67
C ASP A 341 -17.47 21.21 12.72
N SER A 342 -18.01 20.31 13.55
CA SER A 342 -17.26 19.50 14.52
C SER A 342 -17.17 18.02 14.11
N ILE A 343 -16.05 17.38 14.43
CA ILE A 343 -15.82 15.93 14.21
C ILE A 343 -16.77 15.10 15.07
N GLU A 344 -17.03 15.56 16.29
CA GLU A 344 -17.82 14.83 17.26
C GLU A 344 -19.26 14.59 16.76
N HIS A 345 -19.88 15.62 16.18
CA HIS A 345 -21.21 15.53 15.58
C HIS A 345 -21.25 14.55 14.40
N ALA A 346 -20.28 14.61 13.49
CA ALA A 346 -20.24 13.69 12.35
C ALA A 346 -20.11 12.23 12.81
N HIS A 347 -19.27 11.96 13.81
CA HIS A 347 -19.11 10.60 14.35
C HIS A 347 -20.32 10.12 15.14
N ALA A 348 -21.00 10.99 15.90
CA ALA A 348 -22.22 10.67 16.62
C ALA A 348 -23.36 10.32 15.64
N VAL A 349 -23.55 11.12 14.59
CA VAL A 349 -24.53 10.84 13.52
C VAL A 349 -24.19 9.52 12.81
N ALA A 350 -22.92 9.27 12.49
CA ALA A 350 -22.50 8.01 11.87
C ALA A 350 -22.73 6.78 12.77
N TRP A 351 -22.65 6.97 14.09
CA TRP A 351 -22.96 5.94 15.07
C TRP A 351 -24.46 5.65 15.11
N ALA A 352 -25.29 6.69 15.22
CA ALA A 352 -26.75 6.59 15.19
C ALA A 352 -27.27 5.97 13.88
N ALA A 353 -26.61 6.28 12.75
CA ALA A 353 -26.95 5.77 11.43
C ALA A 353 -26.46 4.34 11.14
N ARG A 354 -25.64 3.74 11.99
CA ARG A 354 -25.01 2.44 11.71
C ARG A 354 -26.02 1.31 11.50
N ARG A 355 -27.13 1.34 12.22
CA ARG A 355 -28.21 0.33 12.16
C ARG A 355 -29.49 0.86 11.51
N LYS A 356 -29.59 2.17 11.26
CA LYS A 356 -30.75 2.84 10.65
C LYS A 356 -30.45 3.14 9.19
N HIS A 357 -31.33 2.71 8.28
CA HIS A 357 -31.20 2.96 6.85
C HIS A 357 -32.39 3.79 6.35
N PRO A 358 -32.42 5.12 6.60
CA PRO A 358 -33.54 5.96 6.23
C PRO A 358 -33.76 5.88 4.72
N LYS A 359 -34.97 5.51 4.30
CA LYS A 359 -35.36 5.30 2.90
C LYS A 359 -34.39 4.40 2.10
N GLY A 360 -33.77 3.43 2.76
CA GLY A 360 -32.82 2.49 2.14
C GLY A 360 -31.42 3.06 1.87
N THR A 361 -31.12 4.28 2.31
CA THR A 361 -29.80 4.91 2.15
C THR A 361 -28.77 4.34 3.13
N THR A 362 -27.49 4.48 2.81
CA THR A 362 -26.37 4.08 3.68
C THR A 362 -25.54 5.29 4.02
N ILE A 363 -25.46 5.62 5.32
CA ILE A 363 -24.66 6.72 5.84
C ILE A 363 -23.41 6.11 6.49
N THR A 364 -22.23 6.54 6.03
CA THR A 364 -20.94 6.06 6.55
C THR A 364 -19.97 7.22 6.65
N LEU A 365 -18.96 7.13 7.51
CA LEU A 365 -17.86 8.11 7.55
C LEU A 365 -17.19 8.20 6.18
N ALA A 366 -16.94 9.44 5.72
CA ALA A 366 -16.29 9.66 4.44
C ALA A 366 -14.80 9.29 4.55
N PRO A 367 -14.27 8.46 3.64
CA PRO A 367 -12.83 8.28 3.52
C PRO A 367 -12.22 9.54 2.89
N ARG A 368 -10.88 9.60 2.83
CA ARG A 368 -10.18 10.65 2.09
C ARG A 368 -10.64 10.65 0.61
N PRO A 369 -10.81 11.82 -0.04
CA PRO A 369 -11.25 11.89 -1.44
C PRO A 369 -10.38 11.09 -2.41
N SER A 370 -9.07 11.01 -2.16
CA SER A 370 -8.12 10.24 -2.98
C SER A 370 -8.30 8.72 -2.88
N ASP A 371 -8.93 8.22 -1.82
CA ASP A 371 -9.23 6.81 -1.60
C ASP A 371 -10.56 6.38 -2.26
N LEU A 372 -11.41 7.32 -2.68
CA LEU A 372 -12.66 7.03 -3.36
C LEU A 372 -12.43 6.50 -4.78
N ILE A 373 -13.21 5.50 -5.17
CA ILE A 373 -13.29 5.02 -6.56
C ILE A 373 -14.58 5.57 -7.16
N TRP A 374 -14.48 6.74 -7.80
CA TRP A 374 -15.61 7.49 -8.33
C TRP A 374 -16.49 6.68 -9.30
N ASP A 375 -15.86 5.86 -10.16
CA ASP A 375 -16.55 4.99 -11.13
C ASP A 375 -17.49 3.97 -10.44
N ASN A 376 -17.23 3.61 -9.18
CA ASN A 376 -17.98 2.60 -8.42
C ASN A 376 -19.04 3.19 -7.48
N LEU A 377 -19.06 4.50 -7.24
CA LEU A 377 -20.01 5.15 -6.34
C LEU A 377 -21.46 5.14 -6.86
N PRO A 378 -21.74 5.34 -8.17
CA PRO A 378 -23.10 5.26 -8.72
C PRO A 378 -23.75 3.88 -8.67
N LEU A 379 -22.98 2.80 -8.45
CA LEU A 379 -23.48 1.43 -8.47
C LEU A 379 -24.47 1.19 -7.32
N SER A 380 -25.65 0.65 -7.67
CA SER A 380 -26.67 0.26 -6.71
C SER A 380 -26.21 -0.91 -5.82
N LYS A 381 -26.81 -1.04 -4.62
CA LYS A 381 -26.54 -2.14 -3.68
C LYS A 381 -26.68 -3.52 -4.33
N SER A 382 -27.70 -3.74 -5.16
CA SER A 382 -27.95 -5.03 -5.81
C SER A 382 -26.91 -5.32 -6.90
N SER A 383 -26.55 -4.33 -7.72
CA SER A 383 -25.49 -4.48 -8.71
C SER A 383 -24.14 -4.78 -8.06
N ARG A 384 -23.81 -4.11 -6.94
CA ARG A 384 -22.58 -4.37 -6.19
C ARG A 384 -22.55 -5.78 -5.56
N ARG A 385 -23.68 -6.23 -4.98
CA ARG A 385 -23.79 -7.60 -4.45
C ARG A 385 -23.63 -8.65 -5.56
N TRP A 386 -24.27 -8.45 -6.70
CA TRP A 386 -24.12 -9.33 -7.86
C TRP A 386 -22.68 -9.38 -8.37
N LYS A 387 -22.03 -8.23 -8.56
CA LYS A 387 -20.61 -8.17 -8.97
C LYS A 387 -19.68 -8.85 -7.96
N SER A 388 -19.92 -8.67 -6.66
CA SER A 388 -19.14 -9.34 -5.62
C SER A 388 -19.37 -10.86 -5.60
N PHE A 389 -20.59 -11.32 -5.88
CA PHE A 389 -20.93 -12.73 -5.99
C PHE A 389 -20.26 -13.37 -7.22
N ILE A 390 -20.34 -12.71 -8.37
CA ILE A 390 -19.61 -13.13 -9.58
C ILE A 390 -18.10 -13.17 -9.35
N ASN A 391 -17.53 -12.18 -8.64
CA ASN A 391 -16.13 -12.21 -8.24
C ASN A 391 -15.80 -13.42 -7.36
N PHE A 392 -16.66 -13.77 -6.41
CA PHE A 392 -16.50 -14.96 -5.58
C PHE A 392 -16.50 -16.25 -6.42
N ILE A 393 -17.41 -16.38 -7.40
CA ILE A 393 -17.44 -17.51 -8.33
C ILE A 393 -16.14 -17.59 -9.14
N TRP A 394 -15.71 -16.48 -9.75
CA TRP A 394 -14.47 -16.46 -10.53
C TRP A 394 -13.24 -16.81 -9.70
N VAL A 395 -13.16 -16.30 -8.47
CA VAL A 395 -12.08 -16.68 -7.54
C VAL A 395 -12.15 -18.16 -7.19
N THR A 396 -13.34 -18.72 -6.97
CA THR A 396 -13.50 -20.15 -6.67
C THR A 396 -13.09 -21.02 -7.86
N ILE A 397 -13.52 -20.67 -9.07
CA ILE A 397 -13.11 -21.36 -10.30
C ILE A 397 -11.58 -21.27 -10.47
N LEU A 398 -11.01 -20.08 -10.29
CA LEU A 398 -9.56 -19.88 -10.36
C LEU A 398 -8.84 -20.73 -9.30
N THR A 399 -9.35 -20.81 -8.06
CA THR A 399 -8.75 -21.64 -7.01
C THR A 399 -8.72 -23.11 -7.41
N LEU A 400 -9.81 -23.66 -7.94
CA LEU A 400 -9.90 -25.06 -8.34
C LEU A 400 -9.04 -25.36 -9.57
N LEU A 401 -9.06 -24.48 -10.58
CA LEU A 401 -8.26 -24.64 -11.79
C LEU A 401 -6.76 -24.58 -11.48
N TRP A 402 -6.35 -23.82 -10.47
CA TRP A 402 -4.93 -23.70 -10.09
C TRP A 402 -4.36 -24.93 -9.38
N ILE A 403 -5.21 -25.89 -8.96
CA ILE A 403 -4.75 -27.16 -8.38
C ILE A 403 -3.93 -27.94 -9.41
N ALA A 404 -4.38 -28.00 -10.67
CA ALA A 404 -3.72 -28.78 -11.71
C ALA A 404 -2.32 -28.25 -12.06
N PRO A 405 -2.10 -26.93 -12.33
CA PRO A 405 -0.76 -26.39 -12.50
C PRO A 405 0.15 -26.63 -11.30
N ASN A 406 -0.36 -26.47 -10.08
CA ASN A 406 0.44 -26.68 -8.88
C ASN A 406 0.90 -28.14 -8.74
N ALA A 407 0.00 -29.10 -9.00
CA ALA A 407 0.32 -30.52 -9.02
C ALA A 407 1.35 -30.84 -10.12
N MET A 408 1.15 -30.35 -11.35
CA MET A 408 2.09 -30.59 -12.46
C MET A 408 3.50 -30.04 -12.16
N ILE A 409 3.60 -28.84 -11.57
CA ILE A 409 4.88 -28.27 -11.15
C ILE A 409 5.54 -29.18 -10.09
N ALA A 410 4.77 -29.64 -9.11
CA ALA A 410 5.28 -30.50 -8.05
C ALA A 410 5.76 -31.88 -8.54
N ILE A 411 5.20 -32.42 -9.64
CA ILE A 411 5.55 -33.76 -10.14
C ILE A 411 6.68 -33.71 -11.18
N PHE A 412 6.58 -32.79 -12.14
CA PHE A 412 7.45 -32.78 -13.34
C PHE A 412 8.59 -31.77 -13.27
N LEU A 413 8.38 -30.62 -12.62
CA LEU A 413 9.39 -29.56 -12.51
C LEU A 413 10.31 -29.76 -11.30
N SER A 414 9.89 -30.53 -10.29
CA SER A 414 10.71 -30.89 -9.14
C SER A 414 11.77 -31.94 -9.49
N ASP A 415 11.43 -32.88 -10.38
CA ASP A 415 12.34 -33.91 -10.89
C ASP A 415 12.08 -34.17 -12.38
N LEU A 416 13.01 -33.74 -13.25
CA LEU A 416 12.91 -33.96 -14.70
C LEU A 416 13.02 -35.44 -15.08
N ASN A 417 13.61 -36.29 -14.22
CA ASN A 417 13.65 -37.73 -14.45
C ASN A 417 12.24 -38.33 -14.45
N ASN A 418 11.31 -37.75 -13.69
CA ASN A 418 9.90 -38.16 -13.70
C ASN A 418 9.24 -37.88 -15.04
N LEU A 419 9.65 -36.81 -15.74
CA LEU A 419 9.16 -36.50 -17.08
C LEU A 419 9.68 -37.49 -18.11
N GLY A 420 10.92 -37.96 -17.98
CA GLY A 420 11.50 -38.97 -18.86
C GLY A 420 10.83 -40.36 -18.73
N ARG A 421 10.32 -40.71 -17.55
CA ARG A 421 9.50 -41.93 -17.36
C ARG A 421 8.18 -41.90 -18.13
N VAL A 422 7.56 -40.73 -18.27
CA VAL A 422 6.29 -40.55 -18.98
C VAL A 422 6.51 -40.26 -20.47
N TRP A 423 7.64 -39.66 -20.83
CA TRP A 423 8.00 -39.30 -22.21
C TRP A 423 9.33 -39.95 -22.64
N PRO A 424 9.29 -41.11 -23.32
CA PRO A 424 10.48 -41.87 -23.70
C PRO A 424 11.47 -41.11 -24.61
N ALA A 425 10.97 -40.25 -25.50
CA ALA A 425 11.82 -39.42 -26.36
C ALA A 425 12.51 -38.26 -25.60
N PHE A 426 11.97 -37.85 -24.45
CA PHE A 426 12.66 -36.92 -23.55
C PHE A 426 13.73 -37.65 -22.74
N GLN A 427 13.47 -38.89 -22.31
CA GLN A 427 14.45 -39.74 -21.61
C GLN A 427 15.72 -39.95 -22.44
N THR A 428 15.60 -40.23 -23.74
CA THR A 428 16.77 -40.39 -24.62
C THR A 428 17.59 -39.10 -24.74
N GLN A 429 16.96 -37.92 -24.68
CA GLN A 429 17.67 -36.63 -24.64
C GLN A 429 18.25 -36.28 -23.28
N LEU A 430 17.59 -36.70 -22.20
CA LEU A 430 18.04 -36.53 -20.82
C LEU A 430 19.32 -37.32 -20.57
N GLU A 431 19.35 -38.58 -21.04
CA GLU A 431 20.50 -39.46 -20.97
C GLU A 431 21.64 -38.99 -21.90
N ALA A 432 21.33 -38.39 -23.05
CA ALA A 432 22.33 -37.84 -23.96
C ALA A 432 23.05 -36.60 -23.38
N ASN A 433 22.36 -35.74 -22.62
CA ASN A 433 22.93 -34.49 -22.09
C ASN A 433 22.54 -34.23 -20.61
N PRO A 434 22.98 -35.06 -19.66
CA PRO A 434 22.54 -34.98 -18.26
C PRO A 434 22.94 -33.67 -17.57
N HIS A 435 24.11 -33.10 -17.90
CA HIS A 435 24.57 -31.85 -17.29
C HIS A 435 23.72 -30.62 -17.70
N VAL A 436 23.29 -30.57 -18.96
CA VAL A 436 22.47 -29.45 -19.47
C VAL A 436 21.09 -29.49 -18.84
N TRP A 437 20.46 -30.66 -18.82
CA TRP A 437 19.13 -30.81 -18.23
C TRP A 437 19.13 -30.67 -16.71
N ALA A 438 20.19 -31.10 -16.02
CA ALA A 438 20.37 -30.79 -14.59
C ALA A 438 20.49 -29.28 -14.33
N ALA A 439 21.20 -28.53 -15.19
CA ALA A 439 21.27 -27.08 -15.10
C ALA A 439 19.92 -26.41 -15.38
N VAL A 440 19.16 -26.91 -16.37
CA VAL A 440 17.79 -26.44 -16.65
C VAL A 440 16.86 -26.73 -15.47
N GLN A 441 16.95 -27.90 -14.84
CA GLN A 441 16.17 -28.22 -13.64
C GLN A 441 16.47 -27.26 -12.48
N GLY A 442 17.77 -26.98 -12.25
CA GLY A 442 18.21 -26.09 -11.18
C GLY A 442 17.84 -24.62 -11.38
N ILE A 443 17.78 -24.14 -12.63
CA ILE A 443 17.56 -22.72 -12.96
C ILE A 443 16.13 -22.47 -13.48
N ALA A 444 15.75 -23.16 -14.55
CA ALA A 444 14.46 -22.96 -15.21
C ALA A 444 13.29 -23.44 -14.34
N GLY A 445 13.48 -24.52 -13.57
CA GLY A 445 12.44 -25.06 -12.68
C GLY A 445 11.91 -24.03 -11.67
N PRO A 446 12.77 -23.47 -10.82
CA PRO A 446 12.40 -22.37 -9.93
C PRO A 446 11.96 -21.10 -10.65
N ALA A 447 12.56 -20.76 -11.81
CA ALA A 447 12.19 -19.57 -12.57
C ALA A 447 10.77 -19.64 -13.14
N ILE A 448 10.39 -20.77 -13.75
CA ILE A 448 9.04 -21.02 -14.25
C ILE A 448 8.04 -20.97 -13.10
N THR A 449 8.35 -21.66 -11.99
CA THR A 449 7.51 -21.64 -10.78
C THR A 449 7.30 -20.21 -10.27
N SER A 450 8.38 -19.42 -10.18
CA SER A 450 8.32 -18.02 -9.74
C SER A 450 7.50 -17.16 -10.69
N LEU A 451 7.61 -17.36 -12.01
CA LEU A 451 6.83 -16.64 -13.02
C LEU A 451 5.32 -16.92 -12.86
N PHE A 452 4.95 -18.20 -12.67
CA PHE A 452 3.56 -18.58 -12.43
C PHE A 452 2.98 -17.90 -11.18
N TYR A 453 3.73 -17.82 -10.08
CA TYR A 453 3.27 -17.16 -8.86
C TYR A 453 3.30 -15.62 -8.93
N LEU A 454 4.11 -15.00 -9.79
CA LEU A 454 4.13 -13.55 -10.01
C LEU A 454 2.83 -13.07 -10.69
N VAL A 455 2.28 -13.87 -11.59
CA VAL A 455 1.03 -13.56 -12.30
C VAL A 455 -0.18 -13.54 -11.36
N LEU A 456 -0.13 -14.32 -10.28
CA LEU A 456 -1.28 -14.57 -9.42
C LEU A 456 -1.82 -13.29 -8.71
N PRO A 457 -1.03 -12.46 -8.01
CA PRO A 457 -1.50 -11.19 -7.46
C PRO A 457 -2.09 -10.24 -8.52
N VAL A 458 -1.56 -10.27 -9.75
CA VAL A 458 -2.06 -9.44 -10.86
C VAL A 458 -3.47 -9.86 -11.26
N ILE A 459 -3.74 -11.17 -11.35
CA ILE A 459 -5.08 -11.71 -11.63
C ILE A 459 -6.06 -11.31 -10.53
N PHE A 460 -5.72 -11.53 -9.25
CA PHE A 460 -6.59 -11.17 -8.12
C PHE A 460 -6.87 -9.68 -8.05
N ARG A 461 -5.87 -8.83 -8.32
CA ARG A 461 -6.07 -7.37 -8.36
C ARG A 461 -7.04 -6.99 -9.49
N ARG A 462 -6.94 -7.62 -10.67
CA ARG A 462 -7.89 -7.38 -11.78
C ARG A 462 -9.31 -7.82 -11.43
N LEU A 463 -9.47 -9.00 -10.84
CA LEU A 463 -10.77 -9.50 -10.37
C LEU A 463 -11.38 -8.58 -9.30
N ALA A 464 -10.59 -8.10 -8.34
CA ALA A 464 -11.06 -7.19 -7.30
C ALA A 464 -11.44 -5.80 -7.82
N ILE A 465 -10.86 -5.32 -8.93
CA ILE A 465 -11.30 -4.08 -9.59
C ILE A 465 -12.74 -4.23 -10.10
N GLN A 466 -13.11 -5.40 -10.62
CA GLN A 466 -14.44 -5.68 -11.14
C GLN A 466 -15.51 -5.85 -10.05
N ALA A 467 -15.11 -6.13 -8.80
CA ALA A 467 -16.02 -6.38 -7.67
C ALA A 467 -16.83 -5.15 -7.21
N GLY A 468 -16.53 -3.93 -7.69
CA GLY A 468 -17.33 -2.73 -7.41
C GLY A 468 -17.12 -2.12 -6.01
N SER A 469 -15.92 -2.26 -5.43
CA SER A 469 -15.56 -1.66 -4.13
C SER A 469 -15.62 -0.13 -4.15
N LYS A 470 -16.12 0.51 -3.07
CA LYS A 470 -16.27 1.98 -2.96
C LYS A 470 -14.93 2.71 -2.80
N THR A 471 -13.98 2.11 -2.09
CA THR A 471 -12.67 2.71 -1.78
C THR A 471 -11.53 1.81 -2.22
N LYS A 472 -10.37 2.42 -2.50
CA LYS A 472 -9.15 1.70 -2.86
C LYS A 472 -8.65 0.87 -1.66
N THR A 473 -8.69 1.42 -0.44
CA THR A 473 -8.36 0.69 0.80
C THR A 473 -9.24 -0.54 1.05
N SER A 474 -10.55 -0.45 0.77
CA SER A 474 -11.45 -1.60 0.88
C SER A 474 -11.17 -2.65 -0.18
N ARG A 475 -10.78 -2.22 -1.39
CA ARG A 475 -10.38 -3.13 -2.47
C ARG A 475 -9.12 -3.90 -2.08
N GLU A 476 -8.08 -3.24 -1.57
CA GLU A 476 -6.84 -3.91 -1.14
C GLU A 476 -7.10 -4.91 0.01
N ARG A 477 -7.98 -4.58 0.96
CA ARG A 477 -8.40 -5.53 2.02
C ARG A 477 -9.12 -6.75 1.45
N HIS A 478 -9.93 -6.59 0.41
CA HIS A 478 -10.60 -7.71 -0.26
C HIS A 478 -9.60 -8.57 -1.04
N VAL A 479 -8.65 -7.95 -1.75
CA VAL A 479 -7.54 -8.65 -2.43
C VAL A 479 -6.74 -9.48 -1.43
N LEU A 480 -6.35 -8.90 -0.30
CA LEU A 480 -5.67 -9.61 0.79
C LEU A 480 -6.49 -10.82 1.27
N ALA A 481 -7.80 -10.63 1.49
CA ALA A 481 -8.67 -11.69 1.98
C ALA A 481 -8.81 -12.86 0.97
N GLN A 482 -8.85 -12.56 -0.33
CA GLN A 482 -8.94 -13.56 -1.41
C GLN A 482 -7.60 -14.27 -1.64
N LEU A 483 -6.49 -13.52 -1.65
CA LEU A 483 -5.15 -14.10 -1.73
C LEU A 483 -4.89 -15.05 -0.56
N TYR A 484 -5.24 -14.66 0.66
CA TYR A 484 -5.06 -15.53 1.83
C TYR A 484 -5.85 -16.83 1.72
N ALA A 485 -7.13 -16.74 1.32
CA ALA A 485 -7.96 -17.92 1.12
C ALA A 485 -7.38 -18.85 0.04
N PHE A 486 -6.90 -18.29 -1.07
CA PHE A 486 -6.26 -19.03 -2.14
C PHE A 486 -4.98 -19.73 -1.65
N PHE A 487 -4.06 -19.01 -1.00
CA PHE A 487 -2.79 -19.56 -0.55
C PHE A 487 -2.98 -20.64 0.51
N VAL A 488 -3.87 -20.42 1.48
CA VAL A 488 -4.15 -21.44 2.50
C VAL A 488 -4.82 -22.66 1.87
N PHE A 489 -5.79 -22.49 0.97
CA PHE A 489 -6.46 -23.62 0.36
C PHE A 489 -5.53 -24.40 -0.59
N ASN A 490 -4.94 -23.75 -1.59
CA ASN A 490 -4.13 -24.42 -2.60
C ASN A 490 -2.74 -24.79 -2.09
N ASN A 491 -2.02 -23.82 -1.51
CA ASN A 491 -0.63 -24.04 -1.15
C ASN A 491 -0.48 -24.75 0.18
N LEU A 492 -1.38 -24.58 1.16
CA LEU A 492 -1.30 -25.32 2.42
C LEU A 492 -2.13 -26.61 2.39
N ILE A 493 -3.46 -26.53 2.21
CA ILE A 493 -4.34 -27.71 2.34
C ILE A 493 -4.15 -28.68 1.18
N VAL A 494 -4.39 -28.24 -0.06
CA VAL A 494 -4.33 -29.12 -1.25
C VAL A 494 -2.94 -29.69 -1.42
N PHE A 495 -1.90 -28.85 -1.40
CA PHE A 495 -0.52 -29.32 -1.56
C PHE A 495 -0.08 -30.29 -0.46
N SER A 496 -0.41 -30.03 0.82
CA SER A 496 0.02 -30.91 1.92
C SER A 496 -0.77 -32.22 1.97
N LEU A 497 -2.02 -32.22 1.52
CA LEU A 497 -2.87 -33.41 1.47
C LEU A 497 -2.86 -34.09 0.09
N PHE A 498 -2.11 -33.57 -0.88
CA PHE A 498 -2.13 -34.10 -2.25
C PHE A 498 -1.69 -35.57 -2.29
N SER A 499 -0.59 -35.90 -1.60
CA SER A 499 -0.10 -37.28 -1.47
C SER A 499 -1.14 -38.19 -0.79
N ALA A 500 -1.77 -37.74 0.31
CA ALA A 500 -2.83 -38.52 0.98
C ALA A 500 -4.06 -38.73 0.09
N ALA A 501 -4.53 -37.67 -0.57
CA ALA A 501 -5.67 -37.70 -1.47
C ALA A 501 -5.39 -38.64 -2.65
N TRP A 502 -4.17 -38.62 -3.17
CA TRP A 502 -3.76 -39.49 -4.24
C TRP A 502 -3.63 -40.95 -3.81
N LEU A 503 -2.99 -41.23 -2.67
CA LEU A 503 -2.94 -42.57 -2.05
C LEU A 503 -4.33 -43.13 -1.69
N PHE A 504 -5.31 -42.25 -1.49
CA PHE A 504 -6.70 -42.62 -1.34
C PHE A 504 -7.30 -42.99 -2.70
N VAL A 505 -7.17 -42.13 -3.72
CA VAL A 505 -7.70 -42.38 -5.08
C VAL A 505 -7.07 -43.63 -5.71
N SER A 506 -5.75 -43.78 -5.66
CA SER A 506 -5.07 -44.97 -6.20
C SER A 506 -5.45 -46.24 -5.46
N GLY A 507 -5.58 -46.18 -4.13
CA GLY A 507 -6.06 -47.29 -3.32
C GLY A 507 -7.49 -47.70 -3.65
N VAL A 508 -8.38 -46.74 -3.92
CA VAL A 508 -9.75 -47.03 -4.38
C VAL A 508 -9.74 -47.64 -5.78
N ILE A 509 -8.94 -47.11 -6.71
CA ILE A 509 -8.84 -47.64 -8.08
C ILE A 509 -8.30 -49.08 -8.09
N GLN A 510 -7.23 -49.36 -7.37
CA GLN A 510 -6.64 -50.70 -7.27
C GLN A 510 -7.60 -51.71 -6.62
N LYS A 511 -8.31 -51.32 -5.55
CA LYS A 511 -9.31 -52.19 -4.92
C LYS A 511 -10.56 -52.41 -5.78
N THR A 512 -10.96 -51.39 -6.55
CA THR A 512 -12.08 -51.51 -7.51
C THR A 512 -11.72 -52.44 -8.68
N GLN A 513 -10.46 -52.45 -9.12
CA GLN A 513 -9.96 -53.42 -10.10
C GLN A 513 -9.95 -54.86 -9.57
N ASN A 514 -9.90 -55.05 -8.24
CA ASN A 514 -9.88 -56.35 -7.57
C ASN A 514 -11.28 -56.85 -7.12
N ASN A 515 -12.38 -56.32 -7.66
CA ASN A 515 -13.78 -56.76 -7.42
C ASN A 515 -14.35 -56.55 -5.99
N GLU A 516 -13.74 -55.71 -5.14
CA GLU A 516 -14.39 -55.26 -3.90
C GLU A 516 -15.17 -53.94 -4.15
N GLY A 517 -16.37 -53.82 -3.57
CA GLY A 517 -17.22 -52.64 -3.78
C GLY A 517 -16.52 -51.36 -3.33
N ALA A 518 -16.46 -50.35 -4.20
CA ALA A 518 -15.79 -49.07 -3.94
C ALA A 518 -16.24 -48.40 -2.62
N TRP A 519 -17.47 -48.65 -2.18
CA TRP A 519 -18.00 -48.17 -0.90
C TRP A 519 -17.38 -48.85 0.33
N GLN A 520 -17.10 -50.15 0.30
CA GLN A 520 -16.43 -50.87 1.39
C GLN A 520 -14.96 -50.44 1.51
N ALA A 521 -14.28 -50.23 0.38
CA ALA A 521 -12.91 -49.71 0.34
C ALA A 521 -12.78 -48.29 0.95
N ILE A 522 -13.83 -47.46 0.85
CA ILE A 522 -13.86 -46.13 1.46
C ILE A 522 -14.04 -46.24 2.98
N VAL A 523 -14.92 -47.11 3.47
CA VAL A 523 -15.22 -47.29 4.90
C VAL A 523 -14.05 -47.94 5.66
N GLU A 524 -13.31 -48.86 5.03
CA GLU A 524 -12.12 -49.50 5.63
C GLU A 524 -10.85 -48.63 5.54
N SER A 525 -10.89 -47.51 4.84
CA SER A 525 -9.70 -46.68 4.69
C SER A 525 -9.36 -45.96 6.00
N ASN A 526 -8.16 -46.16 6.53
CA ASN A 526 -7.60 -45.39 7.64
C ASN A 526 -7.25 -43.96 7.17
N ILE A 527 -8.28 -43.15 6.88
CA ILE A 527 -8.15 -41.78 6.33
C ILE A 527 -7.28 -40.92 7.25
N TYR A 528 -7.45 -41.05 8.56
CA TYR A 528 -6.68 -40.30 9.57
C TYR A 528 -5.18 -40.55 9.46
N TYR A 529 -4.77 -41.83 9.43
CA TYR A 529 -3.36 -42.22 9.27
C TYR A 529 -2.79 -41.72 7.94
N LYS A 530 -3.53 -41.84 6.84
CA LYS A 530 -3.09 -41.35 5.52
C LYS A 530 -2.88 -39.83 5.53
N VAL A 531 -3.80 -39.09 6.15
CA VAL A 531 -3.70 -37.62 6.28
C VAL A 531 -2.50 -37.23 7.14
N ILE A 532 -2.29 -37.86 8.30
CA ILE A 532 -1.20 -37.50 9.21
C ILE A 532 0.16 -37.90 8.65
N SER A 533 0.26 -39.08 8.04
CA SER A 533 1.50 -39.52 7.38
C SER A 533 1.88 -38.58 6.24
N ALA A 534 0.91 -38.09 5.44
CA ALA A 534 1.18 -37.06 4.43
C ALA A 534 1.59 -35.73 5.07
N LEU A 535 0.90 -35.24 6.10
CA LEU A 535 1.27 -33.98 6.77
C LEU A 535 2.67 -34.04 7.41
N CYS A 536 3.02 -35.15 8.06
CA CYS A 536 4.37 -35.38 8.58
C CYS A 536 5.40 -35.44 7.44
N GLY A 537 5.06 -36.09 6.32
CA GLY A 537 5.87 -36.10 5.11
C GLY A 537 6.07 -34.72 4.47
N VAL A 538 5.08 -33.82 4.47
CA VAL A 538 5.26 -32.48 3.88
C VAL A 538 5.95 -31.51 4.85
N SER A 539 6.09 -31.86 6.13
CA SER A 539 6.65 -30.95 7.15
C SER A 539 8.08 -30.43 6.83
N PRO A 540 9.05 -31.27 6.38
CA PRO A 540 10.39 -30.80 6.01
C PRO A 540 10.40 -29.81 4.83
N PHE A 541 9.47 -29.96 3.88
CA PHE A 541 9.28 -29.00 2.78
C PHE A 541 8.95 -27.62 3.36
N TRP A 542 8.01 -27.52 4.30
CA TRP A 542 7.60 -26.23 4.87
C TRP A 542 8.71 -25.55 5.67
N VAL A 543 9.51 -26.32 6.40
CA VAL A 543 10.68 -25.80 7.12
C VAL A 543 11.68 -25.19 6.13
N THR A 544 12.03 -25.93 5.09
CA THR A 544 12.95 -25.48 4.04
C THR A 544 12.40 -24.28 3.27
N TYR A 545 11.09 -24.29 2.99
CA TYR A 545 10.39 -23.23 2.27
C TYR A 545 10.40 -21.89 3.03
N ILE A 546 10.07 -21.91 4.33
CA ILE A 546 10.09 -20.70 5.18
C ILE A 546 11.51 -20.16 5.28
N LEU A 547 12.49 -21.05 5.38
CA LEU A 547 13.90 -20.69 5.47
C LEU A 547 14.41 -20.02 4.20
N GLN A 548 14.13 -20.60 3.02
CA GLN A 548 14.46 -20.00 1.73
C GLN A 548 13.80 -18.62 1.54
N ARG A 549 12.64 -18.38 2.16
CA ARG A 549 11.94 -17.09 2.04
C ARG A 549 12.69 -15.92 2.70
N ASN A 550 13.60 -16.18 3.65
CA ASN A 550 14.49 -15.14 4.19
C ASN A 550 15.39 -14.50 3.12
N LEU A 551 15.75 -15.26 2.08
CA LEU A 551 16.50 -14.73 0.94
C LEU A 551 15.69 -13.67 0.18
N GLY A 552 14.40 -13.92 -0.03
CA GLY A 552 13.50 -12.97 -0.67
C GLY A 552 13.44 -11.63 0.07
N ALA A 553 13.42 -11.67 1.40
CA ALA A 553 13.44 -10.46 2.23
C ALA A 553 14.72 -9.63 2.04
N ALA A 554 15.87 -10.28 1.80
CA ALA A 554 17.13 -9.61 1.50
C ALA A 554 17.19 -9.06 0.06
N ILE A 555 16.61 -9.78 -0.91
CA ILE A 555 16.47 -9.31 -2.29
C ILE A 555 15.63 -8.02 -2.33
N ASP A 556 14.53 -7.97 -1.55
CA ASP A 556 13.69 -6.77 -1.41
C ASP A 556 14.47 -5.58 -0.84
N LEU A 557 15.41 -5.82 0.09
CA LEU A 557 16.25 -4.78 0.68
C LEU A 557 17.22 -4.17 -0.34
N VAL A 558 17.86 -5.01 -1.14
CA VAL A 558 18.83 -4.57 -2.15
C VAL A 558 18.12 -3.85 -3.30
N GLN A 559 16.84 -4.11 -3.55
CA GLN A 559 16.08 -3.52 -4.66
C GLN A 559 16.78 -3.64 -6.03
N MET A 560 17.53 -4.74 -6.23
CA MET A 560 18.45 -4.91 -7.37
C MET A 560 17.77 -4.73 -8.72
N ILE A 561 16.54 -5.24 -8.86
CA ILE A 561 15.75 -5.15 -10.11
C ILE A 561 15.46 -3.68 -10.44
N THR A 562 15.10 -2.86 -9.45
CA THR A 562 14.78 -1.44 -9.69
C THR A 562 16.03 -0.64 -10.06
N LEU A 563 17.15 -0.90 -9.40
CA LEU A 563 18.44 -0.29 -9.73
C LEU A 563 18.90 -0.65 -11.13
N PHE A 564 18.87 -1.94 -11.45
CA PHE A 564 19.25 -2.43 -12.76
C PHE A 564 18.34 -1.85 -13.86
N TRP A 565 17.03 -1.81 -13.64
CA TRP A 565 16.09 -1.24 -14.60
C TRP A 565 16.32 0.27 -14.82
N VAL A 566 16.56 1.04 -13.76
CA VAL A 566 16.85 2.48 -13.87
C VAL A 566 18.18 2.71 -14.59
N TRP A 567 19.23 1.95 -14.26
CA TRP A 567 20.52 2.01 -14.94
C TRP A 567 20.41 1.62 -16.42
N PHE A 568 19.75 0.51 -16.72
CA PHE A 568 19.53 0.00 -18.07
C PHE A 568 18.72 1.00 -18.91
N SER A 569 17.65 1.56 -18.34
CA SER A 569 16.78 2.49 -19.04
C SER A 569 17.45 3.85 -19.27
N LYS A 570 18.27 4.34 -18.34
CA LYS A 570 19.07 5.56 -18.55
C LYS A 570 20.19 5.37 -19.59
N THR A 571 20.75 4.17 -19.68
CA THR A 571 21.89 3.89 -20.58
C THR A 571 21.43 3.58 -22.01
N PHE A 572 20.43 2.70 -22.16
CA PHE A 572 20.01 2.18 -23.47
C PHE A 572 18.74 2.83 -24.01
N LEU A 573 17.81 3.25 -23.15
CA LEU A 573 16.58 3.92 -23.56
C LEU A 573 16.74 5.46 -23.54
N SER A 574 15.75 6.15 -24.11
CA SER A 574 15.65 7.62 -24.06
C SER A 574 14.46 7.97 -23.18
N PRO A 575 14.63 7.95 -21.84
CA PRO A 575 13.54 8.20 -20.91
C PRO A 575 13.01 9.62 -21.06
N THR A 576 11.69 9.79 -20.88
CA THR A 576 11.11 11.13 -20.85
C THR A 576 11.51 11.86 -19.57
N PRO A 577 11.59 13.21 -19.56
CA PRO A 577 11.85 13.97 -18.35
C PRO A 577 10.88 13.60 -17.21
N ARG A 578 9.61 13.41 -17.54
CA ARG A 578 8.59 12.93 -16.60
C ARG A 578 8.95 11.56 -16.02
N GLN A 579 9.27 10.57 -16.86
CA GLN A 579 9.67 9.23 -16.38
C GLN A 579 10.92 9.27 -15.49
N ALA A 580 11.88 10.14 -15.82
CA ALA A 580 13.06 10.34 -14.98
C ALA A 580 12.69 10.88 -13.59
N ILE A 581 11.80 11.86 -13.52
CA ILE A 581 11.26 12.40 -12.26
C ILE A 581 10.48 11.31 -11.50
N GLU A 582 9.62 10.54 -12.18
CA GLU A 582 8.83 9.46 -11.57
C GLU A 582 9.70 8.36 -10.95
N TRP A 583 10.87 8.05 -11.53
CA TRP A 583 11.81 7.08 -10.95
C TRP A 583 12.54 7.58 -9.71
N THR A 584 12.66 8.90 -9.53
CA THR A 584 13.18 9.48 -8.28
C THR A 584 12.12 9.51 -7.18
N ALA A 585 10.84 9.37 -7.53
CA ALA A 585 9.76 9.36 -6.56
C ALA A 585 9.77 8.07 -5.72
N PRO A 586 9.44 8.15 -4.41
CA PRO A 586 9.38 6.98 -3.55
C PRO A 586 8.27 6.02 -4.00
N GLN A 587 8.57 4.72 -4.01
CA GLN A 587 7.63 3.69 -4.46
C GLN A 587 6.51 3.44 -3.41
N PRO A 588 5.28 3.11 -3.85
CA PRO A 588 4.20 2.77 -2.93
C PRO A 588 4.40 1.37 -2.33
N PHE A 589 4.10 1.22 -1.04
CA PHE A 589 4.15 -0.09 -0.37
C PHE A 589 2.92 -0.96 -0.70
N ASP A 590 3.13 -2.19 -1.17
CA ASP A 590 2.05 -3.15 -1.47
C ASP A 590 1.64 -3.97 -0.25
N TYR A 591 0.83 -3.36 0.62
CA TYR A 591 0.35 -3.99 1.85
C TYR A 591 -0.30 -5.35 1.65
N ALA A 592 -1.11 -5.54 0.60
CA ALA A 592 -1.91 -6.76 0.44
C ALA A 592 -1.04 -7.99 0.20
N SER A 593 -0.01 -7.87 -0.64
CA SER A 593 0.90 -8.99 -0.94
C SER A 593 1.78 -9.37 0.25
N TYR A 594 2.35 -8.39 0.96
CA TYR A 594 3.19 -8.64 2.13
C TYR A 594 2.39 -9.20 3.30
N TYR A 595 1.22 -8.63 3.62
CA TYR A 595 0.36 -9.17 4.67
C TYR A 595 -0.10 -10.59 4.36
N ASN A 596 -0.42 -10.89 3.09
CA ASN A 596 -0.79 -12.24 2.68
C ASN A 596 0.34 -13.23 2.97
N SER A 597 1.56 -12.89 2.56
CA SER A 597 2.74 -13.74 2.74
C SER A 597 3.00 -14.02 4.21
N PHE A 598 2.97 -12.99 5.06
CA PHE A 598 3.20 -13.15 6.51
C PHE A 598 2.10 -13.94 7.20
N LEU A 599 0.83 -13.68 6.87
CA LEU A 599 -0.28 -14.46 7.39
C LEU A 599 -0.17 -15.92 6.97
N PHE A 600 0.20 -16.17 5.72
CA PHE A 600 0.38 -17.54 5.21
C PHE A 600 1.50 -18.26 5.96
N TYR A 601 2.69 -17.66 6.12
CA TYR A 601 3.79 -18.28 6.85
C TYR A 601 3.45 -18.51 8.32
N ALA A 602 2.75 -17.57 8.95
CA ALA A 602 2.27 -17.75 10.32
C ALA A 602 1.28 -18.92 10.42
N THR A 603 0.33 -19.04 9.49
CA THR A 603 -0.63 -20.14 9.46
C THR A 603 0.04 -21.49 9.22
N VAL A 604 0.98 -21.58 8.27
CA VAL A 604 1.79 -22.78 8.04
C VAL A 604 2.52 -23.17 9.33
N ALA A 605 3.24 -22.24 9.95
CA ALA A 605 4.01 -22.52 11.16
C ALA A 605 3.12 -22.93 12.34
N MET A 606 1.91 -22.36 12.49
CA MET A 606 0.94 -22.79 13.51
C MET A 606 0.41 -24.20 13.23
N CYS A 607 0.06 -24.51 11.98
CA CYS A 607 -0.45 -25.82 11.59
C CYS A 607 0.57 -26.94 11.76
N PHE A 608 1.84 -26.67 11.47
CA PHE A 608 2.93 -27.65 11.61
C PHE A 608 3.68 -27.56 12.95
N ALA A 609 3.26 -26.66 13.86
CA ALA A 609 3.91 -26.45 15.16
C ALA A 609 4.04 -27.73 15.98
N THR A 610 2.97 -28.54 16.02
CA THR A 610 2.90 -29.79 16.79
C THR A 610 3.40 -31.00 16.02
N LEU A 611 3.40 -30.93 14.68
CA LEU A 611 3.91 -31.99 13.81
C LEU A 611 5.44 -31.96 13.74
N GLN A 612 6.02 -30.77 13.58
CA GLN A 612 7.45 -30.57 13.38
C GLN A 612 7.89 -29.29 14.12
N PRO A 613 8.21 -29.38 15.42
CA PRO A 613 8.46 -28.22 16.28
C PRO A 613 9.59 -27.28 15.80
N ILE A 614 10.55 -27.78 15.01
CA ILE A 614 11.64 -26.97 14.44
C ILE A 614 11.15 -25.89 13.46
N VAL A 615 9.91 -25.98 12.97
CA VAL A 615 9.30 -24.91 12.15
C VAL A 615 9.14 -23.59 12.94
N LEU A 616 8.94 -23.69 14.26
CA LEU A 616 8.73 -22.54 15.14
C LEU A 616 9.96 -21.62 15.25
N PRO A 617 11.17 -22.10 15.61
CA PRO A 617 12.37 -21.26 15.66
C PRO A 617 12.74 -20.69 14.28
N VAL A 618 12.57 -21.48 13.21
CA VAL A 618 12.82 -21.02 11.83
C VAL A 618 11.90 -19.86 11.46
N THR A 619 10.62 -19.97 11.83
CA THR A 619 9.63 -18.91 11.60
C THR A 619 9.88 -17.68 12.49
N ALA A 620 10.32 -17.88 13.74
CA ALA A 620 10.73 -16.80 14.63
C ALA A 620 11.92 -16.02 14.08
N LEU A 621 12.93 -16.71 13.54
CA LEU A 621 14.07 -16.10 12.84
C LEU A 621 13.58 -15.31 11.63
N TYR A 622 12.68 -15.89 10.82
CA TYR A 622 12.09 -15.22 9.67
C TYR A 622 11.45 -13.88 10.04
N PHE A 623 10.50 -13.87 10.98
CA PHE A 623 9.86 -12.63 11.41
C PHE A 623 10.83 -11.67 12.12
N GLY A 624 11.90 -12.18 12.73
CA GLY A 624 12.96 -11.39 13.34
C GLY A 624 13.73 -10.56 12.32
N VAL A 625 14.30 -11.23 11.31
CA VAL A 625 15.03 -10.59 10.20
C VAL A 625 14.09 -9.66 9.43
N ASP A 626 12.91 -10.16 9.09
CA ASP A 626 11.94 -9.44 8.29
C ASP A 626 11.45 -8.15 8.97
N ALA A 627 11.16 -8.19 10.28
CA ALA A 627 10.77 -6.99 11.04
C ALA A 627 11.83 -5.89 11.00
N MET A 628 13.12 -6.23 10.98
CA MET A 628 14.21 -5.25 10.89
C MET A 628 14.32 -4.68 9.47
N LEU A 629 14.34 -5.54 8.45
CA LEU A 629 14.50 -5.11 7.05
C LEU A 629 13.31 -4.27 6.58
N LYS A 630 12.07 -4.69 6.90
CA LYS A 630 10.87 -3.95 6.52
C LYS A 630 10.76 -2.62 7.26
N LYS A 631 11.27 -2.52 8.48
CA LYS A 631 11.36 -1.23 9.20
C LYS A 631 12.28 -0.26 8.46
N TYR A 632 13.42 -0.72 7.95
CA TYR A 632 14.29 0.11 7.10
C TYR A 632 13.55 0.56 5.82
N LEU A 633 12.97 -0.40 5.09
CA LEU A 633 12.27 -0.14 3.83
C LEU A 633 11.14 0.88 3.99
N LEU A 634 10.32 0.76 5.03
CA LEU A 634 9.21 1.68 5.32
C LEU A 634 9.70 3.05 5.82
N LEU A 635 10.82 3.12 6.55
CA LEU A 635 11.38 4.40 6.98
C LEU A 635 11.93 5.21 5.81
N TYR A 636 12.71 4.59 4.92
CA TYR A 636 13.55 5.33 3.95
C TYR A 636 13.10 5.26 2.49
N ILE A 637 12.44 4.18 2.06
CA ILE A 637 12.18 3.91 0.64
C ILE A 637 10.69 4.00 0.32
N PHE A 638 9.85 3.23 1.02
CA PHE A 638 8.44 3.09 0.67
C PHE A 638 7.54 4.12 1.34
N VAL A 639 6.54 4.56 0.60
CA VAL A 639 5.53 5.51 1.06
C VAL A 639 4.13 4.89 1.05
N THR A 640 3.30 5.27 2.03
CA THR A 640 1.91 4.81 2.14
C THR A 640 1.03 5.66 1.23
N LYS A 641 0.51 5.07 0.13
CA LYS A 641 -0.28 5.84 -0.85
C LYS A 641 -1.63 6.28 -0.27
N ASN A 642 -2.39 5.34 0.26
CA ASN A 642 -3.68 5.60 0.90
C ASN A 642 -3.63 5.12 2.34
N GLU A 643 -3.88 6.03 3.27
CA GLU A 643 -3.91 5.73 4.70
C GLU A 643 -5.31 5.19 5.07
N SER A 644 -5.40 3.90 5.40
CA SER A 644 -6.61 3.24 5.93
C SER A 644 -6.77 3.42 7.44
N ALA A 645 -5.71 3.91 8.08
CA ALA A 645 -5.63 4.27 9.47
C ALA A 645 -6.02 3.10 10.42
N GLY A 646 -5.46 1.93 10.15
CA GLY A 646 -5.56 0.70 10.92
C GLY A 646 -6.69 -0.24 10.53
N ALA A 647 -7.39 0.03 9.43
CA ALA A 647 -8.51 -0.80 8.99
C ALA A 647 -8.10 -2.23 8.57
N PHE A 648 -6.82 -2.45 8.21
CA PHE A 648 -6.27 -3.77 7.90
C PHE A 648 -6.21 -4.70 9.13
N TRP A 649 -6.03 -4.16 10.34
CA TRP A 649 -5.84 -4.95 11.56
C TRP A 649 -6.96 -5.98 11.79
N ARG A 650 -8.20 -5.62 11.48
CA ARG A 650 -9.35 -6.53 11.64
C ARG A 650 -9.24 -7.78 10.76
N VAL A 651 -8.75 -7.60 9.54
CA VAL A 651 -8.55 -8.72 8.61
C VAL A 651 -7.43 -9.61 9.14
N LEU A 652 -6.31 -9.02 9.57
CA LEU A 652 -5.16 -9.75 10.13
C LEU A 652 -5.56 -10.57 11.37
N PHE A 653 -6.25 -9.95 12.32
CA PHE A 653 -6.75 -10.61 13.53
C PHE A 653 -7.66 -11.81 13.18
N ASN A 654 -8.64 -11.59 12.29
CA ASN A 654 -9.56 -12.66 11.88
C ASN A 654 -8.84 -13.81 11.17
N ARG A 655 -7.75 -13.55 10.42
CA ARG A 655 -6.97 -14.60 9.75
C ARG A 655 -6.05 -15.34 10.71
N MET A 656 -5.45 -14.66 11.69
CA MET A 656 -4.68 -15.31 12.76
C MET A 656 -5.57 -16.27 13.58
N VAL A 657 -6.74 -15.82 14.00
CA VAL A 657 -7.72 -16.67 14.72
C VAL A 657 -8.11 -17.89 13.88
N PHE A 658 -8.33 -17.71 12.58
CA PHE A 658 -8.62 -18.82 11.67
C PHE A 658 -7.44 -19.80 11.55
N GLY A 659 -6.20 -19.31 11.47
CA GLY A 659 -5.00 -20.14 11.43
C GLY A 659 -4.82 -20.97 12.70
N THR A 660 -5.11 -20.40 13.88
CA THR A 660 -5.10 -21.13 15.15
C THR A 660 -6.19 -22.20 15.21
N ILE A 661 -7.41 -21.90 14.77
CA ILE A 661 -8.50 -22.89 14.67
C ILE A 661 -8.09 -24.04 13.73
N LEU A 662 -7.46 -23.74 12.60
CA LEU A 662 -6.97 -24.75 11.66
C LEU A 662 -5.89 -25.63 12.31
N ALA A 663 -4.97 -25.05 13.10
CA ALA A 663 -3.97 -25.81 13.86
C ALA A 663 -4.62 -26.76 14.89
N ASN A 664 -5.64 -26.30 15.61
CA ASN A 664 -6.39 -27.14 16.56
C ASN A 664 -7.10 -28.31 15.89
N VAL A 665 -7.62 -28.13 14.67
CA VAL A 665 -8.21 -29.22 13.87
C VAL A 665 -7.15 -30.26 13.50
N ILE A 666 -5.94 -29.83 13.12
CA ILE A 666 -4.83 -30.76 12.83
C ILE A 666 -4.44 -31.55 14.08
N ILE A 667 -4.35 -30.89 15.23
CA ILE A 667 -4.04 -31.56 16.51
C ILE A 667 -5.13 -32.58 16.88
N ALA A 668 -6.40 -32.25 16.65
CA ALA A 668 -7.50 -33.19 16.86
C ALA A 668 -7.38 -34.43 15.96
N PHE A 669 -6.93 -34.27 14.71
CA PHE A 669 -6.64 -35.43 13.85
C PHE A 669 -5.49 -36.28 14.39
N VAL A 670 -4.38 -35.67 14.83
CA VAL A 670 -3.26 -36.41 15.42
C VAL A 670 -3.70 -37.18 16.68
N ALA A 671 -4.48 -36.53 17.56
CA ALA A 671 -5.03 -37.15 18.74
C ALA A 671 -5.98 -38.32 18.42
N LYS A 672 -6.72 -38.27 17.30
CA LYS A 672 -7.63 -39.32 16.87
C LYS A 672 -6.93 -40.54 16.27
N ASP A 673 -5.81 -40.35 15.58
CA ASP A 673 -5.06 -41.43 14.92
C ASP A 673 -4.23 -42.24 15.90
N LYS A 674 -3.46 -41.53 16.74
CA LYS A 674 -2.50 -42.16 17.64
C LYS A 674 -3.03 -42.32 19.07
N GLY A 675 -4.04 -41.54 19.44
CA GLY A 675 -4.55 -41.43 20.81
C GLY A 675 -6.00 -41.92 20.98
N ASN A 676 -6.64 -41.44 22.04
CA ASN A 676 -7.98 -41.84 22.43
C ASN A 676 -9.02 -40.75 22.13
N TRP A 677 -10.29 -41.13 22.00
CA TRP A 677 -11.41 -40.18 21.84
C TRP A 677 -11.49 -39.15 22.98
N THR A 678 -11.05 -39.51 24.19
CA THR A 678 -10.96 -38.58 25.33
C THR A 678 -10.06 -37.38 25.06
N MET A 679 -8.95 -37.57 24.34
CA MET A 679 -8.04 -36.48 23.96
C MET A 679 -8.72 -35.54 22.96
N VAL A 680 -9.49 -36.09 22.01
CA VAL A 680 -10.26 -35.31 21.03
C VAL A 680 -11.30 -34.43 21.74
N PHE A 681 -12.02 -34.99 22.72
CA PHE A 681 -12.97 -34.24 23.53
C PHE A 681 -12.30 -33.11 24.34
N CYS A 682 -11.03 -33.25 24.72
CA CYS A 682 -10.28 -32.19 25.40
C CYS A 682 -9.80 -31.07 24.46
N VAL A 683 -9.63 -31.35 23.16
CA VAL A 683 -9.23 -30.35 22.15
C VAL A 683 -10.45 -29.62 21.57
N LEU A 684 -11.60 -30.29 21.50
CA LEU A 684 -12.84 -29.75 20.91
C LEU A 684 -13.26 -28.37 21.44
N PRO A 685 -13.13 -28.02 22.74
CA PRO A 685 -13.48 -26.70 23.25
C PRO A 685 -12.62 -25.55 22.72
N LEU A 686 -11.36 -25.80 22.33
CA LEU A 686 -10.40 -24.77 21.94
C LEU A 686 -10.89 -23.89 20.75
N PRO A 687 -11.36 -24.46 19.62
CA PRO A 687 -11.98 -23.69 18.54
C PRO A 687 -13.15 -22.80 18.99
N PHE A 688 -14.01 -23.28 19.89
CA PHE A 688 -15.15 -22.51 20.38
C PHE A 688 -14.71 -21.36 21.29
N LEU A 689 -13.71 -21.58 22.15
CA LEU A 689 -13.08 -20.54 22.95
C LEU A 689 -12.44 -19.47 22.06
N MET A 690 -11.77 -19.85 20.98
CA MET A 690 -11.21 -18.91 20.01
C MET A 690 -12.28 -18.07 19.30
N LEU A 691 -13.44 -18.67 18.96
CA LEU A 691 -14.59 -17.94 18.41
C LEU A 691 -15.23 -16.99 19.43
N ALA A 692 -15.37 -17.42 20.68
CA ALA A 692 -15.86 -16.59 21.78
C ALA A 692 -14.91 -15.40 22.03
N PHE A 693 -13.60 -15.63 22.02
CA PHE A 693 -12.58 -14.59 22.12
C PHE A 693 -12.66 -13.58 20.96
N LYS A 694 -12.83 -14.06 19.73
CA LYS A 694 -13.06 -13.20 18.57
C LYS A 694 -14.31 -12.34 18.75
N TRP A 695 -15.41 -12.93 19.21
CA TRP A 695 -16.67 -12.21 19.46
C TRP A 695 -16.51 -11.15 20.55
N TYR A 696 -15.83 -11.49 21.66
CA TYR A 696 -15.49 -10.56 22.73
C TYR A 696 -14.66 -9.38 22.21
N CYS A 697 -13.60 -9.64 21.44
CA CYS A 697 -12.74 -8.58 20.88
C CYS A 697 -13.51 -7.69 19.90
N SER A 698 -14.35 -8.30 19.06
CA SER A 698 -15.17 -7.58 18.08
C SER A 698 -16.13 -6.60 18.77
N ARG A 699 -16.85 -7.05 19.80
CA ARG A 699 -17.79 -6.21 20.56
C ARG A 699 -17.09 -5.09 21.33
N THR A 700 -15.95 -5.38 21.94
CA THR A 700 -15.25 -4.45 22.83
C THR A 700 -14.49 -3.39 22.05
N PHE A 701 -13.68 -3.78 21.06
CA PHE A 701 -12.68 -2.90 20.47
C PHE A 701 -13.06 -2.34 19.08
N GLU A 702 -13.87 -3.03 18.26
CA GLU A 702 -14.13 -2.55 16.88
C GLU A 702 -14.90 -1.24 16.83
N ASN A 703 -15.82 -1.05 17.77
CA ASN A 703 -16.58 0.19 17.89
C ASN A 703 -15.64 1.36 18.21
N ASP A 704 -14.63 1.14 19.06
CA ASP A 704 -13.63 2.16 19.41
C ASP A 704 -12.68 2.50 18.27
N LEU A 705 -12.35 1.50 17.45
CA LEU A 705 -11.48 1.71 16.30
C LEU A 705 -12.13 2.53 15.18
N THR A 706 -13.47 2.50 15.10
CA THR A 706 -14.23 3.12 14.00
C THR A 706 -14.67 4.54 14.34
N TYR A 707 -15.20 4.76 15.54
CA TYR A 707 -15.89 6.00 15.91
C TYR A 707 -15.13 6.78 16.99
N PHE A 708 -14.94 8.08 16.75
CA PHE A 708 -14.29 8.98 17.69
C PHE A 708 -15.11 9.16 18.96
N ASN A 709 -16.32 9.71 18.85
CA ASN A 709 -17.27 9.85 19.95
C ASN A 709 -18.49 8.92 19.71
N ARG A 710 -19.10 8.45 20.81
CA ARG A 710 -20.33 7.63 20.85
C ARG A 710 -21.46 8.29 21.64
N ALA A 711 -21.17 9.34 22.41
CA ALA A 711 -22.14 9.99 23.27
C ALA A 711 -23.20 10.72 22.44
N ASP A 712 -24.46 10.67 22.89
CA ASP A 712 -25.49 11.59 22.43
C ASP A 712 -25.12 12.98 22.94
N LEU A 713 -24.58 13.79 22.04
CA LEU A 713 -24.23 15.18 22.31
C LEU A 713 -25.52 16.00 22.22
N SER A 714 -26.39 15.86 23.23
CA SER A 714 -27.62 16.64 23.36
C SER A 714 -27.38 18.06 23.87
N ASP A 715 -26.22 18.32 24.49
CA ASP A 715 -25.82 19.66 24.93
C ASP A 715 -25.35 20.51 23.76
N ALA A 716 -26.33 21.18 23.13
CA ALA A 716 -26.11 22.17 22.08
C ALA A 716 -25.41 23.44 22.60
N GLU A 717 -25.39 23.67 23.92
CA GLU A 717 -24.92 24.91 24.55
C GLU A 717 -23.40 24.90 24.86
N ALA A 718 -22.81 23.71 25.08
CA ALA A 718 -21.37 23.56 25.35
C ALA A 718 -20.48 23.63 24.09
N LEU A 719 -21.09 23.53 22.90
CA LEU A 719 -20.40 23.39 21.61
C LEU A 719 -20.95 24.44 20.64
N GLY A 720 -20.43 25.67 20.76
CA GLY A 720 -20.96 26.87 20.12
C GLY A 720 -21.47 26.70 18.67
N SER A 721 -22.63 27.30 18.39
CA SER A 721 -23.22 27.35 17.06
C SER A 721 -22.34 28.16 16.10
N SER A 722 -21.58 27.46 15.26
CA SER A 722 -20.80 28.09 14.19
C SER A 722 -21.76 28.64 13.12
N LYS A 723 -21.67 29.94 12.83
CA LYS A 723 -22.48 30.62 11.80
C LYS A 723 -22.27 29.96 10.43
N THR A 724 -23.39 29.65 9.76
CA THR A 724 -23.45 28.97 8.46
C THR A 724 -22.96 29.86 7.30
N GLY A 725 -21.65 29.87 7.04
CA GLY A 725 -21.09 30.60 5.89
C GLY A 725 -21.18 29.83 4.57
N LYS A 726 -21.76 30.44 3.51
CA LYS A 726 -21.81 29.88 2.12
C LYS A 726 -20.45 29.36 1.59
N LYS A 727 -19.33 29.98 2.02
CA LYS A 727 -17.95 29.65 1.63
C LYS A 727 -17.47 28.24 1.99
N SER A 728 -18.18 27.56 2.89
CA SER A 728 -17.78 26.23 3.40
C SER A 728 -18.47 25.07 2.66
N ALA A 729 -19.72 25.25 2.23
CA ALA A 729 -20.43 24.31 1.35
C ALA A 729 -19.73 24.23 -0.02
N GLU A 730 -19.23 25.37 -0.51
CA GLU A 730 -18.40 25.43 -1.72
C GLU A 730 -17.11 24.61 -1.57
N ARG A 731 -16.46 24.64 -0.38
CA ARG A 731 -15.29 23.78 -0.07
C ARG A 731 -15.64 22.30 -0.07
N LEU A 732 -16.80 21.92 0.44
CA LEU A 732 -17.25 20.53 0.42
C LEU A 732 -17.42 20.05 -1.03
N SER A 733 -18.11 20.85 -1.86
CA SER A 733 -18.36 20.52 -3.27
C SER A 733 -17.10 20.46 -4.13
N THR A 734 -16.10 21.30 -3.84
CA THR A 734 -14.81 21.31 -4.54
C THR A 734 -13.93 20.14 -4.14
N LYS A 735 -13.88 19.77 -2.84
CA LYS A 735 -13.02 18.66 -2.36
C LYS A 735 -13.62 17.27 -2.56
N PHE A 736 -14.91 17.11 -2.30
CA PHE A 736 -15.64 15.85 -2.48
C PHE A 736 -16.43 15.81 -3.79
N GLY A 737 -16.19 16.76 -4.69
CA GLY A 737 -16.63 16.68 -6.08
C GLY A 737 -15.79 15.68 -6.87
N HIS A 738 -16.30 15.26 -8.02
CA HIS A 738 -15.56 14.38 -8.91
C HIS A 738 -14.29 15.09 -9.45
N PRO A 739 -13.08 14.48 -9.39
CA PRO A 739 -11.82 15.13 -9.77
C PRO A 739 -11.78 15.65 -11.20
N ALA A 740 -12.43 14.95 -12.14
CA ALA A 740 -12.56 15.38 -13.53
C ALA A 740 -13.10 16.82 -13.73
N LEU A 741 -13.85 17.35 -12.75
CA LEU A 741 -14.47 18.66 -12.81
C LEU A 741 -13.47 19.80 -12.60
N TYR A 742 -12.49 19.61 -11.72
CA TYR A 742 -11.60 20.67 -11.24
C TYR A 742 -10.10 20.37 -11.43
N LYS A 743 -9.72 19.13 -11.74
CA LYS A 743 -8.31 18.74 -11.91
C LYS A 743 -7.70 19.49 -13.11
N PRO A 744 -6.55 20.16 -12.98
CA PRO A 744 -5.86 20.73 -14.13
C PRO A 744 -5.45 19.62 -15.11
N LEU A 745 -5.42 19.94 -16.40
CA LEU A 745 -4.99 19.00 -17.43
C LEU A 745 -3.47 18.88 -17.43
N MET A 746 -2.98 17.70 -17.78
CA MET A 746 -1.56 17.39 -17.78
C MET A 746 -0.86 18.08 -18.95
N THR A 747 0.16 18.89 -18.70
CA THR A 747 0.96 19.55 -19.75
C THR A 747 2.14 18.66 -20.17
N PRO A 748 2.52 18.65 -21.47
CA PRO A 748 3.68 17.89 -21.93
C PRO A 748 4.99 18.48 -21.40
N MET A 749 5.90 17.62 -20.93
CA MET A 749 7.20 18.01 -20.37
C MET A 749 8.36 17.65 -21.31
N VAL A 750 9.25 18.60 -21.54
CA VAL A 750 10.40 18.46 -22.45
C VAL A 750 11.69 18.92 -21.79
N HIS A 751 12.79 18.30 -22.16
CA HIS A 751 14.10 18.62 -21.62
C HIS A 751 14.59 20.00 -22.09
N ALA A 752 15.22 20.78 -21.22
CA ALA A 752 15.72 22.13 -21.55
C ALA A 752 16.64 22.19 -22.77
N LYS A 753 17.54 21.21 -22.93
CA LYS A 753 18.43 21.09 -24.10
C LYS A 753 17.69 20.98 -25.44
N ALA A 754 16.44 20.55 -25.41
CA ALA A 754 15.63 20.32 -26.58
C ALA A 754 14.54 21.40 -26.78
N ALA A 755 14.45 22.38 -25.88
CA ALA A 755 13.39 23.38 -25.88
C ALA A 755 13.49 24.38 -27.04
N GLU A 756 14.69 24.74 -27.47
CA GLU A 756 14.91 25.66 -28.60
C GLU A 756 14.48 25.02 -29.92
N VAL A 757 15.01 23.83 -30.19
CA VAL A 757 14.66 23.01 -31.36
C VAL A 757 13.18 22.64 -31.40
N LEU A 758 12.55 22.44 -30.24
CA LEU A 758 11.13 22.15 -30.17
C LEU A 758 10.27 23.30 -30.73
N LYS A 759 10.66 24.56 -30.50
CA LYS A 759 9.88 25.73 -30.97
C LYS A 759 9.79 25.78 -32.49
N GLU A 760 10.81 25.30 -33.19
CA GLU A 760 10.85 25.25 -34.66
C GLU A 760 9.99 24.11 -35.24
N ILE A 761 9.84 23.02 -34.50
CA ILE A 761 9.20 21.79 -34.98
C ILE A 761 7.74 21.71 -34.55
N TYR A 762 7.43 22.32 -33.41
CA TYR A 762 6.12 22.27 -32.77
C TYR A 762 5.33 23.56 -33.05
N ALA A 763 4.38 23.47 -33.97
CA ALA A 763 3.41 24.55 -34.23
C ALA A 763 2.22 24.55 -33.26
N GLY A 764 2.24 23.70 -32.22
CA GLY A 764 1.09 23.49 -31.34
C GLY A 764 0.93 24.54 -30.24
N ARG A 765 -0.33 24.90 -29.94
CA ARG A 765 -0.78 25.81 -28.86
C ARG A 765 -0.50 27.31 -29.03
N LEU A 766 0.08 27.74 -30.16
CA LEU A 766 0.34 29.16 -30.46
C LEU A 766 -0.86 29.93 -31.06
N GLU A 767 -2.08 29.39 -31.05
CA GLU A 767 -3.23 30.09 -31.66
C GLU A 767 -4.45 30.21 -30.73
N HIS A 768 -4.39 31.25 -29.90
CA HIS A 768 -5.48 32.21 -29.73
C HIS A 768 -4.97 33.60 -30.15
N HIS A 769 -4.45 33.71 -31.37
CA HIS A 769 -4.15 35.02 -31.94
C HIS A 769 -5.34 35.49 -32.78
N ASP A 770 -6.09 36.45 -32.21
CA ASP A 770 -6.62 37.52 -33.04
C ASP A 770 -5.43 38.16 -33.76
N VAL A 771 -5.55 38.24 -35.08
CA VAL A 771 -4.51 38.69 -36.01
C VAL A 771 -4.21 40.16 -35.78
N ALA A 772 -3.00 40.47 -35.31
CA ALA A 772 -2.40 41.80 -35.45
C ALA A 772 -0.86 41.72 -35.46
N GLY A 773 -0.30 41.90 -36.66
CA GLY A 773 0.88 42.75 -36.87
C GLY A 773 2.28 42.27 -36.43
N GLU A 774 3.08 42.01 -37.45
CA GLU A 774 4.47 42.50 -37.62
C GLU A 774 5.68 41.73 -37.03
N TYR A 775 6.62 41.57 -37.96
CA TYR A 775 8.03 41.21 -37.87
C TYR A 775 8.73 41.67 -36.57
N SER A 776 9.23 40.71 -35.81
CA SER A 776 10.43 40.92 -34.99
C SER A 776 11.16 39.59 -34.81
N ASP A 777 12.45 39.57 -35.15
CA ASP A 777 13.34 38.39 -35.06
C ASP A 777 13.75 38.06 -33.61
N ILE A 778 13.01 38.61 -32.63
CA ILE A 778 13.14 38.36 -31.20
C ILE A 778 11.72 38.19 -30.66
N ALA A 779 11.21 36.97 -30.73
CA ALA A 779 9.92 36.64 -30.12
C ALA A 779 10.01 36.74 -28.59
N MET A 780 9.65 37.90 -28.04
CA MET A 780 9.34 38.01 -26.61
C MET A 780 8.04 37.26 -26.34
N ASN A 781 8.00 36.47 -25.26
CA ASN A 781 6.75 35.84 -24.84
C ASN A 781 5.71 36.94 -24.57
N PRO A 782 4.48 36.84 -25.11
CA PRO A 782 3.43 37.79 -24.76
C PRO A 782 3.24 37.77 -23.24
N MET A 783 3.15 38.96 -22.64
CA MET A 783 2.83 39.11 -21.23
C MET A 783 1.34 38.84 -21.05
N ASN A 784 1.00 38.08 -20.02
CA ASN A 784 -0.41 37.84 -19.68
C ASN A 784 -1.09 39.18 -19.36
N ALA A 785 -2.11 39.55 -20.14
CA ALA A 785 -2.85 40.80 -19.98
C ALA A 785 -3.49 40.96 -18.57
N SER A 786 -3.74 39.84 -17.87
CA SER A 786 -4.28 39.84 -16.51
C SER A 786 -3.20 39.96 -15.41
N GLN A 787 -1.92 39.73 -15.73
CA GLN A 787 -0.78 39.81 -14.80
C GLN A 787 0.49 40.30 -15.53
N PRO A 788 0.74 41.63 -15.56
CA PRO A 788 1.94 42.21 -16.16
C PRO A 788 3.21 41.61 -15.52
N GLY A 789 4.17 41.18 -16.35
CA GLY A 789 5.43 40.57 -15.91
C GLY A 789 5.44 39.03 -15.83
N LYS A 790 4.34 38.35 -16.18
CA LYS A 790 4.32 36.88 -16.36
C LYS A 790 4.07 36.52 -17.82
N ALA A 791 4.93 35.64 -18.35
CA ALA A 791 4.74 35.07 -19.69
C ALA A 791 3.43 34.28 -19.76
N GLU A 792 2.79 34.27 -20.93
CA GLU A 792 1.68 33.35 -21.21
C GLU A 792 2.09 31.89 -20.98
N PRO A 793 1.14 31.02 -20.55
CA PRO A 793 1.44 29.62 -20.25
C PRO A 793 1.98 28.93 -21.51
N ALA A 794 3.25 28.55 -21.46
CA ALA A 794 3.95 27.95 -22.58
C ALA A 794 3.25 26.65 -23.05
N PRO A 795 3.38 26.27 -24.34
CA PRO A 795 2.75 25.07 -24.86
C PRO A 795 3.20 23.77 -24.20
N PHE A 796 4.43 23.78 -23.72
CA PHE A 796 5.15 22.70 -23.10
C PHE A 796 5.88 23.25 -21.88
N GLU A 797 6.11 22.38 -20.91
CA GLU A 797 6.91 22.70 -19.74
C GLU A 797 8.35 22.26 -19.97
N VAL A 798 9.25 23.23 -19.89
CA VAL A 798 10.68 22.99 -20.06
C VAL A 798 11.29 22.62 -18.71
N VAL A 799 11.86 21.42 -18.62
CA VAL A 799 12.49 20.90 -17.42
C VAL A 799 14.02 20.97 -17.57
N PRO A 800 14.72 21.78 -16.76
CA PRO A 800 16.17 21.79 -16.74
C PRO A 800 16.74 20.53 -16.04
N GLU A 801 17.98 20.17 -16.37
CA GLU A 801 18.65 18.98 -15.81
C GLU A 801 18.71 19.01 -14.28
N SER A 802 18.89 20.19 -13.70
CA SER A 802 18.93 20.39 -12.25
C SER A 802 17.58 20.15 -11.55
N GLN A 803 16.48 20.15 -12.29
CA GLN A 803 15.12 19.96 -11.76
C GLN A 803 14.52 18.59 -12.10
N LEU A 804 15.26 17.65 -12.67
CA LEU A 804 14.79 16.28 -12.94
C LEU A 804 14.48 15.44 -11.67
N ASP A 805 14.47 16.07 -10.51
CA ASP A 805 14.25 15.46 -9.21
C ASP A 805 12.81 15.69 -8.72
N PHE A 806 12.21 14.64 -8.15
CA PHE A 806 10.83 14.66 -7.66
C PHE A 806 10.57 15.74 -6.60
N SER A 807 11.59 16.19 -5.87
CA SER A 807 11.47 17.27 -4.87
C SER A 807 10.87 18.56 -5.44
N TYR A 808 11.17 18.91 -6.70
CA TYR A 808 10.64 20.12 -7.33
C TYR A 808 9.16 19.98 -7.71
N TYR A 809 8.76 18.75 -8.07
CA TYR A 809 7.41 18.44 -8.57
C TYR A 809 6.47 17.85 -7.53
N LYS A 810 6.93 17.57 -6.30
CA LYS A 810 6.13 16.93 -5.23
C LYS A 810 4.81 17.64 -4.91
N ASN A 811 4.76 18.95 -5.15
CA ASN A 811 3.60 19.79 -4.84
C ASN A 811 2.59 19.91 -5.99
N ARG A 812 2.94 19.39 -7.17
CA ARG A 812 2.11 19.44 -8.35
C ARG A 812 0.96 18.44 -8.26
N ALA A 813 -0.24 18.81 -8.70
CA ALA A 813 -1.41 17.94 -8.63
C ALA A 813 -1.17 16.59 -9.33
N ASP A 814 -0.54 16.62 -10.50
CA ASP A 814 -0.23 15.48 -11.36
C ASP A 814 0.64 14.45 -10.62
N PHE A 815 1.77 14.91 -10.05
CA PHE A 815 2.75 14.08 -9.36
C PHE A 815 2.32 13.72 -7.94
N ARG A 816 1.64 14.63 -7.24
CA ARG A 816 1.17 14.43 -5.86
C ARG A 816 0.05 13.40 -5.79
N GLU A 817 -0.84 13.30 -6.78
CA GLU A 817 -1.85 12.24 -6.78
C GLU A 817 -1.27 10.86 -7.06
N GLU A 818 -0.24 10.81 -7.90
CA GLU A 818 0.36 9.55 -8.33
C GLU A 818 1.35 9.00 -7.30
N PHE A 819 2.19 9.88 -6.72
CA PHE A 819 3.31 9.53 -5.84
C PHE A 819 3.23 10.18 -4.43
N GLY A 820 2.39 11.19 -4.24
CA GLY A 820 2.18 11.81 -2.94
C GLY A 820 1.42 10.88 -2.00
N GLY A 821 2.15 10.20 -1.12
CA GLY A 821 1.55 9.40 -0.06
C GLY A 821 0.74 10.22 0.93
N GLY A 822 -0.12 9.52 1.67
CA GLY A 822 -0.99 10.10 2.69
C GLY A 822 -0.29 10.74 3.88
N ILE A 823 1.04 10.60 3.98
CA ILE A 823 1.91 11.13 5.05
C ILE A 823 2.29 12.60 4.81
N TYR A 824 2.41 13.04 3.55
CA TYR A 824 2.75 14.43 3.21
C TYR A 824 1.51 15.33 3.30
N GLY A 825 0.71 15.16 4.36
CA GLY A 825 -0.64 15.65 4.56
C GLY A 825 -1.02 16.76 3.58
N ARG A 826 -1.97 16.47 2.67
CA ARG A 826 -2.32 17.42 1.61
C ARG A 826 -2.68 18.75 2.28
N PRO A 827 -1.96 19.86 2.02
CA PRO A 827 -2.29 21.13 2.64
C PRO A 827 -3.72 21.55 2.26
N GLU A 828 -4.26 21.05 1.13
CA GLU A 828 -5.67 21.20 0.78
C GLU A 828 -6.65 20.39 1.64
N ASP A 829 -6.24 19.32 2.33
CA ASP A 829 -7.13 18.53 3.20
C ASP A 829 -7.28 19.14 4.60
N LEU A 830 -6.31 19.97 5.01
CA LEU A 830 -6.28 20.66 6.30
C LEU A 830 -7.08 21.97 6.23
N ILE A 831 -7.88 22.23 7.26
CA ILE A 831 -8.50 23.53 7.49
C ILE A 831 -7.50 24.37 8.29
N THR A 832 -6.90 25.39 7.69
CA THR A 832 -6.08 26.38 8.41
C THR A 832 -6.96 27.54 8.87
N GLU A 833 -6.77 28.03 10.10
CA GLU A 833 -7.59 29.10 10.72
C GLU A 833 -7.57 30.42 9.92
N ARG A 834 -6.53 30.68 9.12
CA ARG A 834 -6.44 31.85 8.22
C ARG A 834 -7.20 31.70 6.89
N SER A 835 -7.80 30.55 6.60
CA SER A 835 -8.32 30.25 5.26
C SER A 835 -9.71 30.82 4.94
N HIS A 836 -10.23 31.81 5.66
CA HIS A 836 -11.59 32.36 5.43
C HIS A 836 -11.80 33.05 4.05
N THR A 837 -10.75 33.17 3.24
CA THR A 837 -10.80 33.47 1.81
C THR A 837 -10.51 32.20 0.99
N PRO A 838 -11.40 31.79 0.07
CA PRO A 838 -11.04 30.73 -0.88
C PRO A 838 -9.80 31.18 -1.67
N ARG A 839 -8.80 30.30 -1.78
CA ARG A 839 -7.81 30.47 -2.86
C ARG A 839 -8.57 30.32 -4.17
N SER A 840 -8.65 31.40 -4.94
CA SER A 840 -9.11 31.33 -6.32
C SER A 840 -8.22 30.35 -7.07
N MET A 841 -8.80 29.25 -7.54
CA MET A 841 -8.15 28.28 -8.44
C MET A 841 -8.35 28.68 -9.91
N LEU A 842 -8.95 29.86 -10.18
CA LEU A 842 -9.05 30.40 -11.52
C LEU A 842 -7.75 31.14 -11.86
N GLY A 843 -6.84 30.39 -12.49
CA GLY A 843 -5.64 30.90 -13.15
C GLY A 843 -4.44 31.12 -12.23
N GLY A 844 -3.44 30.22 -12.30
CA GLY A 844 -2.13 30.49 -11.71
C GLY A 844 -1.23 29.27 -11.59
N GLU A 845 -0.39 29.05 -12.61
CA GLU A 845 0.82 28.25 -12.47
C GLU A 845 1.88 29.02 -11.65
N TRP A 846 2.17 28.49 -10.45
CA TRP A 846 3.43 28.41 -9.68
C TRP A 846 4.27 29.64 -9.27
N SER A 847 4.72 29.55 -8.00
CA SER A 847 6.14 29.58 -7.60
C SER A 847 6.38 28.49 -6.52
N PRO A 848 7.54 27.81 -6.46
CA PRO A 848 7.90 26.93 -5.34
C PRO A 848 7.96 27.74 -4.05
N SER A 849 7.66 27.11 -2.91
CA SER A 849 7.72 27.74 -1.59
C SER A 849 9.06 28.47 -1.37
N SER A 850 9.01 29.80 -1.21
CA SER A 850 10.14 30.54 -0.65
C SER A 850 10.38 30.04 0.78
N SER A 851 11.62 29.67 1.09
CA SER A 851 12.04 29.10 2.37
C SER A 851 12.31 30.17 3.44
N ARG A 852 11.63 31.31 3.41
CA ARG A 852 11.72 32.30 4.50
C ARG A 852 10.71 31.96 5.60
N ALA A 853 11.22 31.48 6.72
CA ALA A 853 10.51 31.54 7.99
C ALA A 853 10.15 33.01 8.27
N SER A 854 8.88 33.29 8.55
CA SER A 854 8.46 34.60 9.03
C SER A 854 9.03 34.84 10.43
N SER A 855 9.62 36.01 10.63
CA SER A 855 10.10 36.54 11.91
C SER A 855 9.03 36.45 13.02
N PRO A 856 9.41 36.17 14.28
CA PRO A 856 8.46 36.04 15.38
C PRO A 856 7.94 37.42 15.80
N ALA A 857 6.62 37.58 15.83
CA ALA A 857 5.98 38.63 16.63
C ALA A 857 5.77 38.10 18.06
N PRO A 858 5.88 38.94 19.11
CA PRO A 858 5.78 38.48 20.49
C PRO A 858 4.33 38.08 20.81
N SER A 859 4.13 36.84 21.23
CA SER A 859 2.86 36.37 21.79
C SER A 859 2.78 36.78 23.27
N LEU A 860 1.80 37.61 23.60
CA LEU A 860 1.37 37.83 24.98
C LEU A 860 0.79 36.52 25.56
N PRO A 861 1.10 36.13 26.80
CA PRO A 861 0.59 34.91 27.40
C PRO A 861 -0.83 35.11 27.95
N SER A 862 -1.84 34.43 27.41
CA SER A 862 -3.14 34.29 28.07
C SER A 862 -3.19 32.98 28.86
N MET A 863 -2.88 33.11 30.14
CA MET A 863 -3.52 32.49 31.31
C MET A 863 -4.01 31.03 31.19
N SER A 864 -3.35 30.18 31.98
CA SER A 864 -3.68 28.79 32.29
C SER A 864 -4.93 28.67 33.18
N VAL A 865 -5.75 27.67 32.85
CA VAL A 865 -6.95 27.25 33.59
C VAL A 865 -6.59 26.62 34.95
N LEU A 866 -7.33 27.10 35.95
CA LEU A 866 -7.57 26.58 37.30
C LEU A 866 -7.25 25.09 37.52
N LYS A 867 -6.35 24.82 38.48
CA LYS A 867 -6.28 23.56 39.20
C LYS A 867 -6.62 23.77 40.68
N LEU A 868 -7.39 22.80 41.17
CA LEU A 868 -7.99 22.68 42.48
C LEU A 868 -6.99 22.82 43.64
N HIS A 869 -7.52 23.34 44.74
CA HIS A 869 -6.88 23.71 45.99
C HIS A 869 -6.72 22.50 46.93
N GLU A 870 -5.57 22.37 47.61
CA GLU A 870 -5.43 21.54 48.81
C GLU A 870 -4.37 22.16 49.75
N GLY A 871 -4.81 22.60 50.94
CA GLY A 871 -4.12 22.42 52.22
C GLY A 871 -2.90 23.28 52.61
N HIS A 872 -3.17 24.29 53.45
CA HIS A 872 -2.50 24.61 54.75
C HIS A 872 -1.20 25.45 54.85
N GLU A 873 -1.41 26.67 55.40
CA GLU A 873 -0.71 27.38 56.49
C GLU A 873 0.56 28.28 56.30
N PRO A 874 0.70 29.33 57.16
CA PRO A 874 1.19 30.67 56.76
C PRO A 874 2.48 31.14 57.46
N SER A 875 3.13 32.18 56.92
CA SER A 875 3.98 33.17 57.64
C SER A 875 4.50 34.19 56.61
N GLU A 876 4.07 35.45 56.68
CA GLU A 876 4.69 36.59 57.37
C GLU A 876 5.49 37.53 56.43
N THR A 877 4.96 38.75 56.34
CA THR A 877 5.65 40.06 56.34
C THR A 877 6.38 40.62 55.09
N SER A 878 5.92 41.84 54.79
CA SER A 878 6.64 43.06 54.38
C SER A 878 7.05 43.33 52.92
N GLU A 879 6.26 44.25 52.34
CA GLU A 879 6.68 45.54 51.76
C GLU A 879 7.86 45.60 50.77
N LEU A 880 7.57 46.06 49.54
CA LEU A 880 7.93 47.40 49.03
C LEU A 880 7.64 47.48 47.52
N VAL A 881 6.63 48.28 47.18
CA VAL A 881 6.40 48.78 45.81
C VAL A 881 6.97 50.20 45.76
N HIS A 882 7.78 50.52 44.74
CA HIS A 882 8.19 51.89 44.43
C HIS A 882 7.61 52.34 43.07
N PRO A 883 7.20 53.62 42.91
CA PRO A 883 6.28 54.05 41.88
C PRO A 883 7.01 54.75 40.73
N ALA A 884 7.01 54.15 39.55
CA ALA A 884 7.46 54.81 38.31
C ALA A 884 6.47 54.70 37.15
N PHE A 885 5.26 54.18 37.40
CA PHE A 885 4.22 54.03 36.38
C PHE A 885 2.94 54.74 36.79
N ARG A 886 2.85 56.04 36.47
CA ARG A 886 1.57 56.73 36.28
C ARG A 886 1.71 57.80 35.18
N VAL A 887 0.86 57.71 34.16
CA VAL A 887 0.45 58.80 33.26
C VAL A 887 -1.07 58.62 33.02
N PRO A 888 -1.87 59.71 32.93
CA PRO A 888 -3.21 59.78 33.54
C PRO A 888 -4.39 59.64 32.57
N LEU A 889 -5.56 59.40 33.17
CA LEU A 889 -6.90 59.52 32.58
C LEU A 889 -7.45 60.95 32.73
N SER A 890 -8.11 61.46 31.68
CA SER A 890 -9.19 62.47 31.73
C SER A 890 -9.85 62.48 30.33
N ARG A 891 -11.15 62.67 30.10
CA ARG A 891 -12.30 63.12 30.89
C ARG A 891 -13.57 62.83 30.09
N GLU A 892 -14.64 62.44 30.77
CA GLU A 892 -16.00 62.29 30.23
C GLU A 892 -16.68 63.63 29.93
N VAL A 893 -17.50 63.69 28.88
CA VAL A 893 -18.74 64.49 28.85
C VAL A 893 -19.83 63.68 28.13
N SER A 894 -20.95 63.54 28.81
CA SER A 894 -22.19 62.87 28.45
C SER A 894 -23.13 63.71 27.58
N SER A 895 -23.88 63.10 26.65
CA SER A 895 -25.32 63.36 26.48
C SER A 895 -26.00 62.38 25.51
N ASN A 896 -27.18 61.90 25.94
CA ASN A 896 -28.10 60.96 25.30
C ASN A 896 -28.69 61.41 23.94
N SER A 897 -28.84 60.48 22.99
CA SER A 897 -30.07 60.27 22.18
C SER A 897 -29.93 59.07 21.22
N VAL A 898 -30.96 58.24 21.13
CA VAL A 898 -31.14 57.07 20.22
C VAL A 898 -32.36 57.38 19.31
N PRO A 899 -32.61 56.74 18.14
CA PRO A 899 -31.78 56.39 16.98
C PRO A 899 -32.35 57.00 15.66
N GLY A 900 -31.61 57.00 14.55
CA GLY A 900 -32.13 57.46 13.25
C GLY A 900 -31.46 56.85 12.03
N LEU A 901 -32.28 56.24 11.17
CA LEU A 901 -31.99 55.58 9.90
C LEU A 901 -31.26 56.47 8.87
N TYR A 902 -30.49 55.80 7.99
CA TYR A 902 -29.83 56.30 6.77
C TYR A 902 -28.66 57.29 6.96
N ARG A 903 -27.43 56.76 6.91
CA ARG A 903 -26.31 57.47 6.27
C ARG A 903 -25.22 56.48 5.83
N HIS A 904 -25.07 56.34 4.50
CA HIS A 904 -23.86 55.80 3.91
C HIS A 904 -22.74 56.84 4.07
N SER A 905 -21.62 56.47 4.71
CA SER A 905 -20.37 57.24 4.67
C SER A 905 -19.38 56.53 3.75
N ASN A 906 -19.04 57.22 2.68
CA ASN A 906 -18.13 56.82 1.62
C ASN A 906 -16.68 56.97 2.14
N GLU A 907 -16.03 55.90 2.56
CA GLU A 907 -14.62 55.90 3.02
C GLU A 907 -13.64 55.59 1.88
N SER A 908 -13.68 56.37 0.80
CA SER A 908 -12.75 56.22 -0.34
C SER A 908 -11.74 57.36 -0.50
N GLU A 909 -11.63 58.32 0.42
CA GLU A 909 -10.77 59.51 0.23
C GLU A 909 -9.81 59.86 1.38
N SER A 910 -9.46 58.92 2.26
CA SER A 910 -8.46 59.21 3.30
C SER A 910 -7.44 58.08 3.46
N ARG A 911 -6.61 57.86 2.43
CA ARG A 911 -5.31 57.16 2.56
C ARG A 911 -4.41 57.25 1.30
N LEU A 912 -4.40 58.40 0.64
CA LEU A 912 -3.58 58.63 -0.56
C LEU A 912 -2.24 59.35 -0.31
N LEU A 913 -1.78 59.52 0.93
CA LEU A 913 -0.51 60.21 1.22
C LEU A 913 0.29 59.57 2.37
N SER A 914 0.65 58.29 2.24
CA SER A 914 1.75 57.72 3.03
C SER A 914 2.39 56.53 2.30
N ASN A 915 3.11 56.82 1.21
CA ASN A 915 4.14 55.95 0.63
C ASN A 915 4.93 56.77 -0.41
N ALA A 916 5.78 57.68 0.06
CA ALA A 916 6.82 58.26 -0.78
C ALA A 916 8.09 57.40 -0.65
N GLN A 917 8.46 56.73 -1.74
CA GLN A 917 9.75 56.05 -1.90
C GLN A 917 10.86 57.11 -2.00
N THR A 918 11.94 56.92 -1.23
CA THR A 918 13.19 57.66 -1.40
C THR A 918 13.89 57.23 -2.69
N PRO A 919 14.39 58.16 -3.54
CA PRO A 919 15.13 57.80 -4.74
C PRO A 919 16.52 57.23 -4.40
N GLY A 920 16.92 56.18 -5.12
CA GLY A 920 18.21 55.51 -4.96
C GLY A 920 19.38 56.40 -5.37
N GLN A 921 20.43 56.40 -4.54
CA GLN A 921 21.72 56.98 -4.88
C GLN A 921 22.46 56.04 -5.85
N SER A 922 22.91 56.61 -6.96
CA SER A 922 23.78 55.99 -7.94
C SER A 922 25.23 56.02 -7.46
N GLU A 923 25.80 54.87 -7.13
CA GLU A 923 27.26 54.72 -7.03
C GLU A 923 27.83 54.27 -8.38
N LEU A 924 28.74 55.07 -8.92
CA LEU A 924 29.55 54.76 -10.10
C LEU A 924 30.48 53.58 -9.78
N SER A 925 30.32 52.46 -10.48
CA SER A 925 31.32 51.38 -10.49
C SER A 925 32.29 51.55 -11.66
N ASN A 926 33.56 51.80 -11.34
CA ASN A 926 34.71 51.78 -12.25
C ASN A 926 34.95 50.35 -12.80
N PRO A 927 35.29 50.15 -14.09
CA PRO A 927 35.37 48.82 -14.70
C PRO A 927 36.80 48.30 -14.76
N LEU A 928 37.44 48.02 -13.62
CA LEU A 928 38.71 47.29 -13.58
C LEU A 928 38.80 46.49 -12.29
N ASP A 929 38.28 45.27 -12.30
CA ASP A 929 38.90 44.14 -11.59
C ASP A 929 38.22 42.82 -11.98
N ARG A 930 38.71 42.32 -13.11
CA ARG A 930 38.61 40.93 -13.52
C ARG A 930 39.85 40.24 -12.92
N TRP A 931 39.66 39.07 -12.30
CA TRP A 931 40.68 38.10 -11.85
C TRP A 931 41.22 38.21 -10.40
N ARG A 932 40.67 37.41 -9.47
CA ARG A 932 41.41 36.30 -8.79
C ARG A 932 40.54 35.50 -7.81
N THR A 933 41.03 34.28 -7.62
CA THR A 933 40.60 33.12 -6.86
C THR A 933 40.84 33.21 -5.34
N GLY A 934 40.04 32.49 -4.54
CA GLY A 934 40.39 32.05 -3.18
C GLY A 934 39.29 32.28 -2.14
N GLY A 935 38.68 31.19 -1.64
CA GLY A 935 37.62 31.23 -0.61
C GLY A 935 38.13 31.08 0.83
N TYR A 936 37.22 31.12 1.81
CA TYR A 936 36.97 30.10 2.86
C TYR A 936 35.81 30.53 3.81
N GLY A 937 35.06 29.53 4.34
CA GLY A 937 33.80 29.61 5.12
C GLY A 937 33.94 29.90 6.64
N PRO A 938 33.17 29.27 7.57
CA PRO A 938 32.92 27.81 7.61
C PRO A 938 31.51 27.29 7.99
N LEU A 939 31.27 26.04 7.56
CA LEU A 939 30.40 24.99 8.11
C LEU A 939 31.27 24.06 8.97
N GLU A 940 30.76 23.56 10.10
CA GLU A 940 31.19 22.29 10.71
C GLU A 940 30.33 21.16 10.08
N GLN A 941 30.76 19.92 9.81
CA GLN A 941 31.93 19.16 10.24
C GLN A 941 32.15 17.97 9.26
N GLU A 942 33.41 17.77 8.90
CA GLU A 942 34.15 16.54 8.57
C GLU A 942 33.54 15.45 7.65
N GLU A 943 34.10 15.35 6.44
CA GLU A 943 34.39 14.07 5.77
C GLU A 943 35.71 14.20 4.99
N GLU A 944 36.60 13.22 5.18
CA GLU A 944 37.91 13.09 4.54
C GLU A 944 37.79 12.82 3.03
N ASP A 945 38.64 13.50 2.26
CA ASP A 945 38.79 13.37 0.81
C ASP A 945 39.57 12.11 0.42
N ILE A 946 39.01 11.33 -0.52
CA ILE A 946 39.83 10.54 -1.45
C ILE A 946 39.28 10.78 -2.86
N SER A 947 40.09 11.51 -3.64
CA SER A 947 39.85 11.98 -5.01
C SER A 947 39.73 10.83 -6.02
N TYR A 948 38.72 10.90 -6.88
CA TYR A 948 38.52 10.01 -8.04
C TYR A 948 38.85 10.78 -9.35
N GLU A 949 40.14 11.06 -9.57
CA GLU A 949 40.67 11.46 -10.89
C GLU A 949 41.90 10.61 -11.23
N ALA A 950 41.65 9.34 -11.50
CA ALA A 950 42.53 8.48 -12.29
C ALA A 950 41.62 7.52 -13.06
N TYR A 951 42.00 7.15 -14.28
CA TYR A 951 41.23 6.34 -15.25
C TYR A 951 40.29 7.09 -16.18
N ARG A 952 40.85 8.08 -16.88
CA ARG A 952 40.50 8.32 -18.29
C ARG A 952 41.74 8.63 -19.13
N ALA A 953 42.54 7.60 -19.42
CA ALA A 953 43.43 7.57 -20.58
C ALA A 953 43.94 6.14 -20.84
N GLY A 954 43.72 5.62 -22.06
CA GLY A 954 44.54 4.59 -22.69
C GLY A 954 44.02 3.15 -22.73
N ARG A 955 43.51 2.76 -23.91
CA ARG A 955 43.20 1.40 -24.43
C ARG A 955 41.98 0.66 -23.90
#